data_AF-L7CGY5-F1
#
_entry.id   AF-L7CGY5-F1
#
_cell.length_a   1.000
_cell.length_b   1.000
_cell.length_c   1.000
_cell.angle_alpha   90.00
_cell.angle_beta   90.00
_cell.angle_gamma   90.00
#
_symmetry.space_group_name_H-M   'P 1'
#
loop_
_entity.id
_entity.type
_entity.pdbx_description
1 polymer ?
#
loop_
_entity_poly.entity_id
_entity_poly.type
_entity_poly.pdbx_seq_one_letter_code
_entity_poly.pdbx_strand_id
1 'polypeptide(L)'
;MSSRVPVAGSTVPMIQANDRSIYISPFHRRFKLLNGMLIGCLTGWGLVFATASTSVAKERVAAERSPFISAVERFGRHDEIDSAATARLLVTELSCVACHRSQRGDLTPKLGPDLTAAGTRLRASWIKDFLHSPHETKPGTTMPDVLNELDESEKAAAIEAIVAFLASRQQPFRELKAGGANPLEDEFWNKGDPDRGGDLYHQVGCVACHEPGAEVEVESSQSSAIDRLLDELDPEELEDMGLASAARRVDSVPHADLPAKYTRQSLTHFLHDPEHVRPTGRMPSLKLTPNEAADIAEYLMQQQEASTSNSDEDPSDFASSNQLIEQGKQLFGSLRCANCHETGVSIKQSFATEWGQLKVDSADSCLQDEGHRSVDFRLDEFQTETLVHSIQSDALTGGASIREASELVQQSLLTLNCYACHEREQLGGVGRYRKPHFEANSLADLGDEGRLPPGLSGVGAKLTKDWLQKVLAGHPATRLRPHMTIRMPTFPKSMVEPLAQAFEVADDASKQTDSDIFGEHNMLAEDGKQLTQIGCIQCHAFDGNALPGVVGIDLGGVPNRIRPDWFRTFVLNPGSLKRGTRMPSFFPDGVSQSPHILNGDTGQQVAALWSYLKQSDRLGAPPKIAEALAASYELKPEDQPLILRTFMNGVGTHAIAVGFPEGVHFAIDAKTPRLALAWKEDFVDARSTWFERFTPPIDPLGMDAVVVSPGAEFRFQPSDHSQKPSYPTFIGYQLDSNRVPTFRYRIGGTIVTDRVEATHDRALRRTIRIAKDDEPIDGRLEFRLTGESPNELEGANRITGASGLNVTFSDGEAVEDRVDRDANADEVWVSLSENRTMEVVYQW
;
A
#
# COMPACT_ATOMS: atom_id res chain seq x y z
N MET A 1 -15.07 9.37 70.02
CA MET A 1 -15.82 8.11 69.83
C MET A 1 -15.97 7.87 68.34
N SER A 2 -15.34 6.84 67.77
CA SER A 2 -15.52 6.44 66.36
C SER A 2 -15.02 5.01 66.14
N SER A 3 -15.78 4.19 65.42
CA SER A 3 -15.51 2.76 65.13
C SER A 3 -16.19 2.45 63.79
N ARG A 4 -15.48 2.18 62.69
CA ARG A 4 -14.83 0.91 62.28
C ARG A 4 -15.79 -0.28 62.10
N VAL A 5 -15.97 -0.73 60.85
CA VAL A 5 -16.06 -2.15 60.41
C VAL A 5 -15.48 -2.27 58.97
N PRO A 6 -14.72 -3.34 58.60
CA PRO A 6 -14.09 -3.49 57.28
C PRO A 6 -14.64 -4.66 56.40
N VAL A 7 -13.91 -4.97 55.32
CA VAL A 7 -14.26 -5.78 54.13
C VAL A 7 -14.16 -7.31 54.28
N ALA A 8 -15.09 -8.03 53.64
CA ALA A 8 -14.99 -9.36 53.00
C ALA A 8 -16.18 -9.50 52.00
N GLY A 9 -16.23 -10.37 50.99
CA GLY A 9 -15.26 -11.35 50.43
C GLY A 9 -15.99 -12.57 49.81
N SER A 10 -15.64 -13.05 48.60
CA SER A 10 -16.27 -14.25 47.98
C SER A 10 -15.42 -14.95 46.91
N THR A 11 -15.54 -16.28 46.86
CA THR A 11 -14.77 -17.24 46.05
C THR A 11 -15.65 -17.97 45.03
N VAL A 12 -15.08 -18.45 43.92
CA VAL A 12 -15.74 -19.39 42.98
C VAL A 12 -14.76 -20.52 42.59
N PRO A 13 -15.16 -21.81 42.60
CA PRO A 13 -14.29 -22.94 42.29
C PRO A 13 -14.42 -23.47 40.84
N MET A 14 -13.42 -24.25 40.40
CA MET A 14 -13.51 -25.16 39.24
C MET A 14 -14.28 -26.46 39.58
N ILE A 15 -14.83 -27.16 38.57
CA ILE A 15 -14.54 -28.59 38.24
C ILE A 15 -15.34 -29.09 37.00
N GLN A 16 -14.56 -29.61 36.03
CA GLN A 16 -14.75 -30.71 35.05
C GLN A 16 -16.02 -30.96 34.20
N ALA A 17 -15.72 -31.40 32.98
CA ALA A 17 -16.58 -31.84 31.87
C ALA A 17 -17.29 -33.19 32.05
N ASN A 18 -18.27 -33.47 31.18
CA ASN A 18 -18.24 -34.72 30.39
C ASN A 18 -19.08 -34.66 29.08
N ASP A 19 -18.76 -35.57 28.16
CA ASP A 19 -19.36 -35.76 26.82
C ASP A 19 -20.88 -36.05 26.78
N ARG A 20 -21.53 -35.63 25.68
CA ARG A 20 -22.17 -36.56 24.73
C ARG A 20 -22.56 -35.92 23.39
N SER A 21 -22.29 -36.66 22.32
CA SER A 21 -22.59 -36.36 20.92
C SER A 21 -24.08 -36.54 20.56
N ILE A 22 -24.52 -35.92 19.46
CA ILE A 22 -25.23 -36.58 18.34
C ILE A 22 -25.25 -35.65 17.10
N TYR A 23 -25.32 -36.29 15.93
CA TYR A 23 -25.03 -35.84 14.57
C TYR A 23 -26.25 -35.26 13.81
N ILE A 24 -25.98 -34.70 12.61
CA ILE A 24 -26.85 -34.51 11.42
C ILE A 24 -27.54 -33.13 11.22
N SER A 25 -27.22 -32.55 10.05
CA SER A 25 -27.84 -31.41 9.35
C SER A 25 -28.75 -31.91 8.20
N PRO A 26 -29.10 -31.10 7.19
CA PRO A 26 -29.87 -29.85 7.20
C PRO A 26 -31.28 -30.06 6.59
N PHE A 27 -32.16 -29.05 6.61
CA PHE A 27 -33.41 -29.10 5.83
C PHE A 27 -33.50 -27.99 4.78
N HIS A 28 -33.86 -28.40 3.57
CA HIS A 28 -33.95 -27.56 2.38
C HIS A 28 -35.41 -27.49 1.90
N ARG A 29 -35.79 -26.33 1.36
CA ARG A 29 -36.90 -26.10 0.40
C ARG A 29 -38.38 -26.16 0.85
N ARG A 30 -39.04 -25.04 0.51
CA ARG A 30 -40.35 -24.88 -0.15
C ARG A 30 -41.61 -25.24 0.64
N PHE A 31 -42.50 -24.25 0.78
CA PHE A 31 -43.91 -24.43 0.43
C PHE A 31 -44.46 -23.25 -0.39
N LYS A 32 -45.43 -23.55 -1.25
CA LYS A 32 -46.09 -22.62 -2.17
C LYS A 32 -47.53 -22.37 -1.72
N LEU A 33 -48.04 -21.19 -2.05
CA LEU A 33 -49.46 -20.88 -2.33
C LEU A 33 -50.51 -21.20 -1.26
N LEU A 34 -51.13 -20.14 -0.73
CA LEU A 34 -52.59 -20.07 -0.63
C LEU A 34 -53.07 -18.63 -0.81
N ASN A 35 -53.89 -18.41 -1.83
CA ASN A 35 -54.56 -17.14 -2.13
C ASN A 35 -55.85 -17.06 -1.29
N GLY A 36 -56.18 -15.90 -0.73
CA GLY A 36 -57.48 -15.71 -0.07
C GLY A 36 -57.68 -14.37 0.64
N MET A 37 -58.33 -13.43 -0.05
CA MET A 37 -59.05 -12.26 0.49
C MET A 37 -58.32 -11.33 1.49
N LEU A 38 -57.92 -10.14 1.00
CA LEU A 38 -58.52 -8.85 1.43
C LEU A 38 -57.98 -7.70 0.57
N ILE A 39 -58.69 -7.37 -0.52
CA ILE A 39 -58.50 -6.12 -1.27
C ILE A 39 -59.38 -5.07 -0.58
N GLY A 40 -58.77 -4.03 -0.01
CA GLY A 40 -59.56 -2.98 0.64
C GLY A 40 -58.81 -1.91 1.44
N CYS A 41 -57.55 -1.55 1.11
CA CYS A 41 -56.92 -0.30 1.60
C CYS A 41 -55.58 0.10 0.92
N LEU A 42 -55.24 -0.43 -0.25
CA LEU A 42 -53.92 -0.22 -0.90
C LEU A 42 -54.00 0.62 -2.19
N THR A 43 -54.37 1.90 -2.06
CA THR A 43 -54.18 2.92 -3.11
C THR A 43 -53.45 4.19 -2.64
N GLY A 44 -53.25 4.37 -1.33
CA GLY A 44 -52.50 5.51 -0.78
C GLY A 44 -50.99 5.27 -0.62
N TRP A 45 -50.56 4.07 -0.22
CA TRP A 45 -49.16 3.81 0.13
C TRP A 45 -48.26 3.41 -1.05
N GLY A 46 -48.84 2.89 -2.13
CA GLY A 46 -48.09 2.49 -3.33
C GLY A 46 -47.45 3.66 -4.07
N LEU A 47 -48.07 4.84 -4.06
CA LEU A 47 -47.49 6.05 -4.66
C LEU A 47 -46.33 6.58 -3.83
N VAL A 48 -46.48 6.70 -2.51
CA VAL A 48 -45.48 7.32 -1.62
C VAL A 48 -44.16 6.54 -1.61
N PHE A 49 -44.23 5.21 -1.52
CA PHE A 49 -43.02 4.36 -1.60
C PHE A 49 -42.39 4.39 -2.99
N ALA A 50 -43.17 4.44 -4.07
CA ALA A 50 -42.62 4.57 -5.42
C ALA A 50 -41.92 5.92 -5.61
N THR A 51 -42.54 7.04 -5.20
CA THR A 51 -41.96 8.38 -5.32
C THR A 51 -40.69 8.53 -4.48
N ALA A 52 -40.68 8.04 -3.23
CA ALA A 52 -39.49 8.09 -2.38
C ALA A 52 -38.35 7.21 -2.92
N SER A 53 -38.65 6.00 -3.42
CA SER A 53 -37.63 5.15 -4.06
C SER A 53 -37.05 5.81 -5.32
N THR A 54 -37.88 6.52 -6.10
CA THR A 54 -37.41 7.26 -7.28
C THR A 54 -36.68 8.55 -6.94
N SER A 55 -37.02 9.26 -5.85
CA SER A 55 -36.28 10.46 -5.46
C SER A 55 -34.89 10.09 -4.92
N VAL A 56 -34.80 9.11 -4.02
CA VAL A 56 -33.52 8.62 -3.49
C VAL A 56 -32.64 8.07 -4.61
N ALA A 57 -33.19 7.32 -5.57
CA ALA A 57 -32.43 6.87 -6.73
C ALA A 57 -31.96 8.03 -7.63
N LYS A 58 -32.78 9.07 -7.80
CA LYS A 58 -32.46 10.24 -8.63
C LYS A 58 -31.46 11.19 -7.95
N GLU A 59 -31.56 11.37 -6.64
CA GLU A 59 -30.60 12.07 -5.79
C GLU A 59 -29.25 11.36 -5.82
N ARG A 60 -29.23 10.02 -5.70
CA ARG A 60 -27.99 9.24 -5.78
C ARG A 60 -27.30 9.35 -7.13
N VAL A 61 -28.06 9.24 -8.23
CA VAL A 61 -27.53 9.42 -9.60
C VAL A 61 -27.11 10.87 -9.87
N ALA A 62 -27.76 11.88 -9.25
CA ALA A 62 -27.32 13.27 -9.34
C ALA A 62 -26.02 13.51 -8.54
N ALA A 63 -25.92 12.96 -7.32
CA ALA A 63 -24.72 13.05 -6.48
C ALA A 63 -23.50 12.39 -7.15
N GLU A 64 -23.66 11.20 -7.74
CA GLU A 64 -22.61 10.49 -8.50
C GLU A 64 -22.03 11.30 -9.68
N ARG A 65 -22.81 12.26 -10.21
CA ARG A 65 -22.44 13.13 -11.35
C ARG A 65 -21.96 14.52 -10.94
N SER A 66 -22.01 14.85 -9.65
CA SER A 66 -21.49 16.11 -9.13
C SER A 66 -19.96 16.05 -8.91
N PRO A 67 -19.24 17.19 -8.87
CA PRO A 67 -17.81 17.21 -8.58
C PRO A 67 -17.49 16.67 -7.17
N PHE A 68 -16.61 15.67 -7.07
CA PHE A 68 -16.22 15.06 -5.81
C PHE A 68 -15.00 15.79 -5.21
N ILE A 69 -15.14 16.32 -4.00
CA ILE A 69 -14.06 16.96 -3.24
C ILE A 69 -14.03 16.35 -1.84
N SER A 70 -13.05 15.47 -1.57
CA SER A 70 -13.03 14.60 -0.37
C SER A 70 -13.30 15.33 0.95
N ALA A 71 -12.78 16.55 1.12
CA ALA A 71 -12.99 17.35 2.32
C ALA A 71 -14.39 17.97 2.43
N VAL A 72 -15.02 18.31 1.32
CA VAL A 72 -16.42 18.81 1.28
C VAL A 72 -17.37 17.65 1.58
N GLU A 73 -17.18 16.52 0.89
CA GLU A 73 -18.00 15.30 1.09
C GLU A 73 -17.88 14.76 2.53
N ARG A 74 -16.67 14.75 3.09
CA ARG A 74 -16.43 14.18 4.42
C ARG A 74 -16.80 15.11 5.59
N PHE A 75 -16.60 16.41 5.44
CA PHE A 75 -16.71 17.37 6.55
C PHE A 75 -17.64 18.55 6.25
N GLY A 76 -17.53 19.12 5.04
CA GLY A 76 -18.29 20.31 4.65
C GLY A 76 -19.80 20.12 4.66
N ARG A 77 -20.29 18.97 4.18
CA ARG A 77 -21.73 18.58 4.21
C ARG A 77 -22.28 18.24 5.60
N HIS A 78 -21.43 18.27 6.63
CA HIS A 78 -21.74 17.81 7.98
C HIS A 78 -21.39 18.85 9.05
N ASP A 79 -21.10 20.09 8.64
CA ASP A 79 -20.73 21.22 9.52
C ASP A 79 -19.53 20.93 10.45
N GLU A 80 -18.67 19.95 10.09
CA GLU A 80 -17.45 19.59 10.83
C GLU A 80 -16.26 20.52 10.53
N ILE A 81 -16.42 21.42 9.56
CA ILE A 81 -15.51 22.53 9.24
C ILE A 81 -16.33 23.79 8.97
N ASP A 82 -15.73 24.97 9.12
CA ASP A 82 -16.46 26.22 8.93
C ASP A 82 -16.91 26.43 7.46
N SER A 83 -18.05 27.10 7.29
CA SER A 83 -18.64 27.31 5.96
C SER A 83 -17.75 28.13 5.02
N ALA A 84 -16.84 28.97 5.55
CA ALA A 84 -15.90 29.71 4.73
C ALA A 84 -14.74 28.81 4.24
N ALA A 85 -14.28 27.84 5.02
CA ALA A 85 -13.35 26.79 4.58
C ALA A 85 -14.00 25.83 3.57
N THR A 86 -15.24 25.40 3.79
CA THR A 86 -16.00 24.61 2.80
C THR A 86 -16.13 25.36 1.47
N ALA A 87 -16.51 26.63 1.51
CA ALA A 87 -16.57 27.47 0.32
C ALA A 87 -15.18 27.67 -0.33
N ARG A 88 -14.12 27.87 0.47
CA ARG A 88 -12.74 28.00 -0.04
C ARG A 88 -12.28 26.73 -0.76
N LEU A 89 -12.61 25.55 -0.22
CA LEU A 89 -12.38 24.27 -0.87
C LEU A 89 -13.11 24.19 -2.21
N LEU A 90 -14.40 24.53 -2.27
CA LEU A 90 -15.15 24.55 -3.53
C LEU A 90 -14.49 25.48 -4.56
N VAL A 91 -14.20 26.73 -4.19
CA VAL A 91 -13.60 27.73 -5.09
C VAL A 91 -12.21 27.34 -5.59
N THR A 92 -11.38 26.70 -4.75
CA THR A 92 -10.01 26.29 -5.12
C THR A 92 -9.98 24.96 -5.88
N GLU A 93 -10.80 23.97 -5.49
CA GLU A 93 -10.82 22.63 -6.09
C GLU A 93 -11.66 22.53 -7.38
N LEU A 94 -12.66 23.38 -7.56
CA LEU A 94 -13.34 23.61 -8.85
C LEU A 94 -12.59 24.64 -9.73
N SER A 95 -11.55 25.25 -9.17
CA SER A 95 -10.67 26.19 -9.87
C SER A 95 -11.40 27.40 -10.48
N CYS A 96 -12.50 27.86 -9.85
CA CYS A 96 -13.30 28.99 -10.33
C CYS A 96 -12.43 30.23 -10.61
N VAL A 97 -11.44 30.45 -9.73
CA VAL A 97 -10.46 31.55 -9.79
C VAL A 97 -9.38 31.43 -10.87
N ALA A 98 -9.32 30.31 -11.60
CA ALA A 98 -8.52 30.19 -12.83
C ALA A 98 -9.16 30.98 -13.99
N CYS A 99 -10.49 31.11 -14.02
CA CYS A 99 -11.21 31.99 -14.96
C CYS A 99 -11.53 33.35 -14.34
N HIS A 100 -12.03 33.35 -13.11
CA HIS A 100 -12.41 34.53 -12.34
C HIS A 100 -11.25 34.99 -11.45
N ARG A 101 -10.25 35.65 -12.04
CA ARG A 101 -9.02 36.04 -11.33
C ARG A 101 -9.31 36.71 -9.98
N SER A 102 -8.54 36.32 -8.97
CA SER A 102 -8.54 36.94 -7.64
C SER A 102 -7.14 37.39 -7.25
N GLN A 103 -7.04 38.42 -6.41
CA GLN A 103 -5.78 38.86 -5.80
C GLN A 103 -5.53 38.20 -4.43
N ARG A 104 -6.46 37.34 -3.98
CA ARG A 104 -6.39 36.61 -2.71
C ARG A 104 -5.47 35.39 -2.80
N GLY A 105 -4.40 35.37 -2.03
CA GLY A 105 -3.44 34.25 -2.00
C GLY A 105 -4.03 32.93 -1.48
N ASP A 106 -5.06 33.00 -0.63
CA ASP A 106 -5.81 31.84 -0.12
C ASP A 106 -6.77 31.22 -1.14
N LEU A 107 -7.00 31.88 -2.29
CA LEU A 107 -7.77 31.38 -3.42
C LEU A 107 -6.85 31.01 -4.58
N THR A 108 -5.89 30.12 -4.34
CA THR A 108 -5.05 29.55 -5.40
C THR A 108 -5.80 28.42 -6.10
N PRO A 109 -6.03 28.48 -7.44
CA PRO A 109 -6.77 27.43 -8.15
C PRO A 109 -5.98 26.13 -8.23
N LYS A 110 -6.66 24.99 -8.16
CA LYS A 110 -6.08 23.69 -8.51
C LYS A 110 -5.78 23.64 -10.00
N LEU A 111 -4.52 23.52 -10.37
CA LEU A 111 -4.13 23.24 -11.76
C LEU A 111 -4.66 21.86 -12.20
N GLY A 112 -5.07 21.77 -13.45
CA GLY A 112 -5.45 20.52 -14.09
C GLY A 112 -4.23 19.63 -14.35
N PRO A 113 -4.46 18.38 -14.81
CA PRO A 113 -3.38 17.51 -15.26
C PRO A 113 -2.53 18.16 -16.36
N ASP A 114 -1.22 17.90 -16.34
CA ASP A 114 -0.33 18.22 -17.45
C ASP A 114 -0.77 17.43 -18.70
N LEU A 115 -0.86 18.09 -19.86
CA LEU A 115 -1.27 17.53 -21.15
C LEU A 115 -0.15 17.52 -22.20
N THR A 116 1.09 17.86 -21.84
CA THR A 116 2.26 17.91 -22.73
C THR A 116 2.58 16.58 -23.42
N ALA A 117 2.17 15.48 -22.80
CA ALA A 117 2.27 14.12 -23.31
C ALA A 117 0.90 13.40 -23.37
N ALA A 118 -0.19 14.16 -23.57
CA ALA A 118 -1.55 13.62 -23.59
C ALA A 118 -1.73 12.54 -24.66
N GLY A 119 -1.24 12.77 -25.87
CA GLY A 119 -1.34 11.83 -27.00
C GLY A 119 -0.55 10.54 -26.85
N THR A 120 0.42 10.47 -25.91
CA THR A 120 1.06 9.20 -25.52
C THR A 120 0.30 8.50 -24.39
N ARG A 121 -0.30 9.27 -23.48
CA ARG A 121 -0.83 8.75 -22.20
C ARG A 121 -2.29 8.34 -22.22
N LEU A 122 -3.10 8.93 -23.10
CA LEU A 122 -4.56 8.80 -23.12
C LEU A 122 -5.03 8.35 -24.50
N ARG A 123 -6.07 7.49 -24.56
CA ARG A 123 -6.72 7.16 -25.84
C ARG A 123 -7.49 8.37 -26.39
N ALA A 124 -7.43 8.57 -27.69
CA ALA A 124 -8.12 9.66 -28.39
C ALA A 124 -9.65 9.57 -28.25
N SER A 125 -10.21 8.36 -28.32
CA SER A 125 -11.63 8.07 -28.07
C SER A 125 -12.07 8.52 -26.67
N TRP A 126 -11.33 8.15 -25.63
CA TRP A 126 -11.63 8.60 -24.27
C TRP A 126 -11.56 10.13 -24.11
N ILE A 127 -10.60 10.81 -24.76
CA ILE A 127 -10.55 12.30 -24.75
C ILE A 127 -11.80 12.87 -25.42
N LYS A 128 -12.24 12.31 -26.55
CA LYS A 128 -13.45 12.73 -27.27
C LYS A 128 -14.69 12.60 -26.38
N ASP A 129 -14.90 11.44 -25.78
CA ASP A 129 -16.05 11.18 -24.91
C ASP A 129 -16.01 12.05 -23.65
N PHE A 130 -14.84 12.22 -23.05
CA PHE A 130 -14.65 13.06 -21.86
C PHE A 130 -14.86 14.55 -22.14
N LEU A 131 -14.50 15.06 -23.33
CA LEU A 131 -14.85 16.43 -23.72
C LEU A 131 -16.33 16.59 -24.12
N HIS A 132 -16.97 15.51 -24.57
CA HIS A 132 -18.41 15.52 -24.86
C HIS A 132 -19.26 15.60 -23.59
N SER A 133 -18.91 14.83 -22.56
CA SER A 133 -19.69 14.76 -21.32
C SER A 133 -18.80 14.41 -20.10
N PRO A 134 -18.02 15.38 -19.56
CA PRO A 134 -16.99 15.11 -18.56
C PRO A 134 -17.46 14.33 -17.33
N HIS A 135 -18.63 14.69 -16.81
CA HIS A 135 -19.21 14.14 -15.58
C HIS A 135 -19.83 12.74 -15.76
N GLU A 136 -20.20 12.38 -16.98
CA GLU A 136 -20.67 11.02 -17.31
C GLU A 136 -19.47 10.10 -17.56
N THR A 137 -18.48 10.55 -18.33
CA THR A 137 -17.27 9.78 -18.67
C THR A 137 -16.29 9.64 -17.50
N LYS A 138 -16.35 10.56 -16.54
CA LYS A 138 -15.64 10.46 -15.26
C LYS A 138 -16.51 11.02 -14.12
N PRO A 139 -17.21 10.16 -13.38
CA PRO A 139 -17.89 10.53 -12.14
C PRO A 139 -16.98 11.30 -11.18
N GLY A 140 -17.54 12.22 -10.41
CA GLY A 140 -16.80 13.02 -9.43
C GLY A 140 -15.75 13.98 -10.01
N THR A 141 -15.73 14.25 -11.33
CA THR A 141 -14.70 15.12 -11.92
C THR A 141 -14.89 16.60 -11.53
N THR A 142 -13.78 17.28 -11.22
CA THR A 142 -13.78 18.74 -10.99
C THR A 142 -13.45 19.54 -12.24
N MET A 143 -13.36 18.89 -13.41
CA MET A 143 -13.27 19.57 -14.70
C MET A 143 -14.69 19.76 -15.25
N PRO A 144 -15.14 21.00 -15.50
CA PRO A 144 -16.46 21.24 -16.03
C PRO A 144 -16.58 20.92 -17.52
N ASP A 145 -17.81 20.84 -18.03
CA ASP A 145 -18.10 20.93 -19.45
C ASP A 145 -17.93 22.38 -19.91
N VAL A 146 -16.80 22.67 -20.55
CA VAL A 146 -16.47 23.99 -21.13
C VAL A 146 -17.03 24.19 -22.54
N LEU A 147 -17.80 23.22 -23.06
CA LEU A 147 -18.43 23.23 -24.37
C LEU A 147 -19.96 23.31 -24.29
N ASN A 148 -20.52 23.52 -23.10
CA ASN A 148 -21.95 23.47 -22.81
C ASN A 148 -22.79 24.52 -23.59
N GLU A 149 -22.18 25.63 -24.02
CA GLU A 149 -22.85 26.67 -24.83
C GLU A 149 -22.89 26.40 -26.34
N LEU A 150 -22.15 25.40 -26.82
CA LEU A 150 -22.10 25.07 -28.26
C LEU A 150 -23.24 24.14 -28.65
N ASP A 151 -23.76 24.27 -29.87
CA ASP A 151 -24.67 23.26 -30.42
C ASP A 151 -23.94 21.93 -30.69
N GLU A 152 -24.67 20.81 -30.82
CA GLU A 152 -24.08 19.48 -31.01
C GLU A 152 -23.13 19.38 -32.22
N SER A 153 -23.37 20.13 -33.30
CA SER A 153 -22.50 20.14 -34.48
C SER A 153 -21.23 20.96 -34.24
N GLU A 154 -21.35 22.11 -33.59
CA GLU A 154 -20.22 22.95 -33.20
C GLU A 154 -19.35 22.26 -32.14
N LYS A 155 -19.99 21.64 -31.15
CA LYS A 155 -19.36 20.84 -30.09
C LYS A 155 -18.60 19.67 -30.68
N ALA A 156 -19.19 18.87 -31.57
CA ALA A 156 -18.50 17.77 -32.23
C ALA A 156 -17.25 18.22 -33.02
N ALA A 157 -17.36 19.30 -33.81
CA ALA A 157 -16.24 19.84 -34.57
C ALA A 157 -15.14 20.45 -33.67
N ALA A 158 -15.52 21.09 -32.57
CA ALA A 158 -14.58 21.60 -31.58
C ALA A 158 -13.82 20.47 -30.87
N ILE A 159 -14.52 19.40 -30.48
CA ILE A 159 -13.93 18.20 -29.87
C ILE A 159 -12.95 17.54 -30.84
N GLU A 160 -13.32 17.33 -32.10
CA GLU A 160 -12.43 16.73 -33.11
C GLU A 160 -11.11 17.51 -33.25
N ALA A 161 -11.20 18.83 -33.38
CA ALA A 161 -10.02 19.70 -33.47
C ALA A 161 -9.15 19.66 -32.20
N ILE A 162 -9.76 19.71 -31.00
CA ILE A 162 -9.04 19.66 -29.72
C ILE A 162 -8.40 18.27 -29.52
N VAL A 163 -9.08 17.18 -29.89
CA VAL A 163 -8.53 15.82 -29.86
C VAL A 163 -7.34 15.70 -30.80
N ALA A 164 -7.42 16.21 -32.03
CA ALA A 164 -6.27 16.25 -32.95
C ALA A 164 -5.08 17.05 -32.36
N PHE A 165 -5.36 18.21 -31.74
CA PHE A 165 -4.33 18.99 -31.05
C PHE A 165 -3.68 18.21 -29.90
N LEU A 166 -4.45 17.56 -29.03
CA LEU A 166 -3.93 16.79 -27.88
C LEU A 166 -3.25 15.48 -28.30
N ALA A 167 -3.76 14.77 -29.31
CA ALA A 167 -3.13 13.59 -29.90
C ALA A 167 -1.74 13.90 -30.47
N SER A 168 -1.55 15.11 -31.02
CA SER A 168 -0.23 15.58 -31.47
C SER A 168 0.73 15.99 -30.33
N ARG A 169 0.30 15.97 -29.06
CA ARG A 169 1.15 16.19 -27.87
C ARG A 169 1.71 14.86 -27.38
N GLN A 170 2.77 14.41 -28.04
CA GLN A 170 3.47 13.17 -27.75
C GLN A 170 4.84 13.42 -27.13
N GLN A 171 5.17 12.64 -26.10
CA GLN A 171 6.53 12.46 -25.57
C GLN A 171 6.73 10.98 -25.23
N PRO A 172 7.95 10.42 -25.33
CA PRO A 172 8.21 9.06 -24.88
C PRO A 172 7.97 8.93 -23.38
N PHE A 173 7.59 7.73 -22.92
CA PHE A 173 7.60 7.44 -21.49
C PHE A 173 9.01 7.59 -20.92
N ARG A 174 9.10 8.06 -19.68
CA ARG A 174 10.38 8.17 -18.96
C ARG A 174 10.93 6.76 -18.74
N GLU A 175 12.16 6.52 -19.19
CA GLU A 175 12.90 5.28 -18.91
C GLU A 175 12.98 5.04 -17.39
N LEU A 176 12.27 4.04 -16.91
CA LEU A 176 12.37 3.56 -15.52
C LEU A 176 13.52 2.57 -15.44
N LYS A 177 14.33 2.65 -14.38
CA LYS A 177 15.52 1.79 -14.21
C LYS A 177 15.34 0.85 -13.04
N ALA A 178 15.86 -0.36 -13.23
CA ALA A 178 15.99 -1.37 -12.20
C ALA A 178 16.72 -0.86 -10.96
N GLY A 179 16.27 -1.26 -9.78
CA GLY A 179 17.13 -1.29 -8.60
C GLY A 179 18.04 -2.52 -8.66
N GLY A 180 19.26 -2.45 -8.13
CA GLY A 180 20.27 -3.51 -8.31
C GLY A 180 19.91 -4.92 -7.83
N ALA A 181 18.83 -5.09 -7.05
CA ALA A 181 18.33 -6.39 -6.60
C ALA A 181 17.23 -7.01 -7.49
N ASN A 182 16.55 -6.20 -8.32
CA ASN A 182 15.45 -6.65 -9.18
C ASN A 182 15.64 -6.04 -10.58
N PRO A 183 16.19 -6.77 -11.56
CA PRO A 183 16.25 -6.30 -12.95
C PRO A 183 14.83 -6.01 -13.45
N LEU A 184 14.69 -4.89 -14.16
CA LEU A 184 13.44 -4.49 -14.78
C LEU A 184 13.41 -5.09 -16.18
N GLU A 185 12.46 -5.99 -16.42
CA GLU A 185 12.35 -6.65 -17.71
C GLU A 185 11.80 -5.70 -18.78
N ASP A 186 12.13 -5.99 -20.05
CA ASP A 186 11.47 -5.35 -21.19
C ASP A 186 9.95 -5.59 -21.10
N GLU A 187 9.20 -4.53 -21.39
CA GLU A 187 7.74 -4.46 -21.26
C GLU A 187 7.18 -4.92 -19.90
N PHE A 188 7.85 -4.64 -18.78
CA PHE A 188 7.37 -4.97 -17.42
C PHE A 188 5.91 -4.57 -17.15
N TRP A 189 5.40 -3.49 -17.78
CA TRP A 189 4.01 -3.04 -17.70
C TRP A 189 2.99 -4.03 -18.28
N ASN A 190 3.41 -4.99 -19.11
CA ASN A 190 2.59 -6.08 -19.65
C ASN A 190 2.71 -7.37 -18.81
N LYS A 191 3.46 -7.34 -17.70
CA LYS A 191 3.80 -8.50 -16.85
C LYS A 191 3.29 -8.35 -15.41
N GLY A 192 2.33 -7.46 -15.19
CA GLY A 192 1.65 -7.29 -13.92
C GLY A 192 0.88 -8.54 -13.50
N ASP A 193 0.91 -8.84 -12.22
CA ASP A 193 0.13 -9.91 -11.58
C ASP A 193 -1.09 -9.30 -10.86
N PRO A 194 -2.33 -9.65 -11.26
CA PRO A 194 -3.53 -9.05 -10.70
C PRO A 194 -3.79 -9.46 -9.25
N ASP A 195 -3.34 -10.64 -8.80
CA ASP A 195 -3.53 -11.08 -7.41
C ASP A 195 -2.63 -10.26 -6.49
N ARG A 196 -1.34 -10.12 -6.86
CA ARG A 196 -0.40 -9.22 -6.15
C ARG A 196 -0.85 -7.76 -6.24
N GLY A 197 -1.41 -7.35 -7.38
CA GLY A 197 -1.98 -6.02 -7.57
C GLY A 197 -3.14 -5.73 -6.63
N GLY A 198 -4.02 -6.71 -6.41
CA GLY A 198 -5.10 -6.68 -5.44
C GLY A 198 -4.57 -6.52 -4.00
N ASP A 199 -3.64 -7.38 -3.58
CA ASP A 199 -2.99 -7.30 -2.26
C ASP A 199 -2.38 -5.91 -2.03
N LEU A 200 -1.56 -5.43 -2.99
CA LEU A 200 -0.91 -4.13 -2.92
C LEU A 200 -1.92 -2.99 -2.83
N TYR A 201 -2.96 -2.98 -3.68
CA TYR A 201 -3.98 -1.93 -3.68
C TYR A 201 -4.64 -1.73 -2.31
N HIS A 202 -4.94 -2.84 -1.60
CA HIS A 202 -5.51 -2.80 -0.26
C HIS A 202 -4.48 -2.44 0.81
N GLN A 203 -3.24 -2.93 0.70
CA GLN A 203 -2.24 -2.79 1.76
C GLN A 203 -1.43 -1.48 1.71
N VAL A 204 -1.06 -0.97 0.53
CA VAL A 204 -0.12 0.18 0.45
C VAL A 204 -0.78 1.54 0.68
N GLY A 205 -2.10 1.62 0.57
CA GLY A 205 -2.90 2.81 0.91
C GLY A 205 -3.86 3.34 -0.15
N CYS A 206 -4.07 2.67 -1.29
CA CYS A 206 -5.00 3.15 -2.31
C CYS A 206 -6.43 3.29 -1.74
N VAL A 207 -6.84 2.31 -0.93
CA VAL A 207 -8.15 2.25 -0.26
C VAL A 207 -8.37 3.31 0.83
N ALA A 208 -7.35 4.09 1.20
CA ALA A 208 -7.54 5.25 2.08
C ALA A 208 -8.37 6.35 1.39
N CYS A 209 -8.29 6.43 0.06
CA CYS A 209 -9.01 7.41 -0.76
C CYS A 209 -10.00 6.78 -1.74
N HIS A 210 -9.67 5.61 -2.30
CA HIS A 210 -10.50 4.89 -3.26
C HIS A 210 -11.32 3.78 -2.58
N GLU A 211 -12.28 3.22 -3.31
CA GLU A 211 -13.12 2.14 -2.81
C GLU A 211 -12.32 0.82 -2.75
N PRO A 212 -12.42 0.03 -1.66
CA PRO A 212 -11.88 -1.32 -1.60
C PRO A 212 -12.63 -2.26 -2.57
N GLY A 213 -11.95 -3.32 -3.03
CA GLY A 213 -12.56 -4.35 -3.85
C GLY A 213 -13.63 -5.12 -3.07
N ALA A 214 -14.80 -5.31 -3.67
CA ALA A 214 -15.99 -5.84 -2.99
C ALA A 214 -15.86 -7.29 -2.46
N GLU A 215 -14.84 -8.03 -2.90
CA GLU A 215 -14.61 -9.45 -2.55
C GLU A 215 -13.46 -9.65 -1.54
N VAL A 216 -12.78 -8.58 -1.09
CA VAL A 216 -11.61 -8.67 -0.21
C VAL A 216 -12.01 -8.60 1.26
N GLU A 217 -12.38 -9.76 1.83
CA GLU A 217 -12.45 -9.93 3.28
C GLU A 217 -11.04 -9.94 3.88
N VAL A 218 -10.73 -8.98 4.76
CA VAL A 218 -9.43 -8.88 5.42
C VAL A 218 -9.42 -9.76 6.67
N GLU A 219 -8.75 -10.91 6.60
CA GLU A 219 -8.73 -11.91 7.70
C GLU A 219 -8.13 -11.38 9.03
N SER A 220 -7.26 -10.36 9.00
CA SER A 220 -6.32 -10.09 10.10
C SER A 220 -6.81 -9.13 11.20
N SER A 221 -7.86 -8.35 10.95
CA SER A 221 -8.31 -7.27 11.83
C SER A 221 -9.68 -7.57 12.44
N GLN A 222 -9.72 -8.13 13.66
CA GLN A 222 -10.94 -8.07 14.46
C GLN A 222 -11.39 -6.62 14.62
N SER A 223 -12.66 -6.32 14.36
CA SER A 223 -13.23 -5.00 14.61
C SER A 223 -12.91 -4.56 16.05
N SER A 224 -12.45 -3.32 16.23
CA SER A 224 -12.07 -2.85 17.56
C SER A 224 -13.28 -2.87 18.49
N ALA A 225 -13.05 -2.88 19.81
CA ALA A 225 -14.16 -2.83 20.77
C ALA A 225 -15.04 -1.58 20.58
N ILE A 226 -14.45 -0.48 20.09
CA ILE A 226 -15.17 0.75 19.71
C ILE A 226 -15.98 0.50 18.44
N ASP A 227 -15.38 -0.08 17.39
CA ASP A 227 -16.08 -0.30 16.12
C ASP A 227 -17.27 -1.27 16.26
N ARG A 228 -17.24 -2.20 17.24
CA ARG A 228 -18.39 -3.06 17.59
C ARG A 228 -19.48 -2.30 18.35
N LEU A 229 -19.10 -1.45 19.30
CA LEU A 229 -20.06 -0.59 20.01
C LEU A 229 -20.83 0.31 19.02
N LEU A 230 -20.15 0.82 17.98
CA LEU A 230 -20.79 1.61 16.91
C LEU A 230 -21.79 0.82 16.05
N ASP A 231 -21.84 -0.53 16.12
CA ASP A 231 -22.87 -1.35 15.47
C ASP A 231 -24.07 -1.65 16.39
N GLU A 232 -23.93 -1.40 17.70
CA GLU A 232 -24.99 -1.63 18.69
C GLU A 232 -25.82 -0.37 18.98
N LEU A 233 -25.30 0.82 18.63
CA LEU A 233 -25.94 2.12 18.84
C LEU A 233 -26.82 2.54 17.65
N ASP A 234 -27.96 3.15 17.93
CA ASP A 234 -28.82 3.74 16.89
C ASP A 234 -28.37 5.17 16.49
N PRO A 235 -28.92 5.78 15.41
CA PRO A 235 -28.50 7.11 14.97
C PRO A 235 -28.70 8.24 15.98
N GLU A 236 -29.75 8.18 16.82
CA GLU A 236 -29.99 9.20 17.86
C GLU A 236 -28.97 9.03 18.99
N GLU A 237 -28.70 7.79 19.42
CA GLU A 237 -27.66 7.49 20.41
C GLU A 237 -26.25 7.89 19.91
N LEU A 238 -25.95 7.67 18.63
CA LEU A 238 -24.69 8.09 18.01
C LEU A 238 -24.52 9.62 17.97
N GLU A 239 -25.61 10.37 17.81
CA GLU A 239 -25.60 11.83 17.85
C GLU A 239 -25.43 12.34 19.29
N ASP A 240 -26.24 11.85 20.23
CA ASP A 240 -26.18 12.18 21.67
C ASP A 240 -24.80 11.87 22.30
N MET A 241 -24.14 10.80 21.84
CA MET A 241 -22.79 10.42 22.28
C MET A 241 -21.64 11.13 21.53
N GLY A 242 -21.95 11.94 20.50
CA GLY A 242 -20.94 12.60 19.67
C GLY A 242 -20.12 11.63 18.80
N LEU A 243 -20.66 10.45 18.50
CA LEU A 243 -20.00 9.37 17.76
C LEU A 243 -20.42 9.30 16.27
N ALA A 244 -21.39 10.10 15.84
CA ALA A 244 -21.92 10.13 14.47
C ALA A 244 -20.83 10.23 13.38
N SER A 245 -19.82 11.11 13.54
CA SER A 245 -18.70 11.23 12.59
C SER A 245 -17.83 9.96 12.54
N ALA A 246 -17.61 9.30 13.67
CA ALA A 246 -16.84 8.05 13.76
C ALA A 246 -17.57 6.83 13.17
N ALA A 247 -18.92 6.83 13.23
CA ALA A 247 -19.77 5.81 12.64
C ALA A 247 -19.96 5.97 11.11
N ARG A 248 -19.86 7.20 10.59
CA ARG A 248 -20.18 7.54 9.20
C ARG A 248 -19.32 6.78 8.19
N ARG A 249 -19.94 6.28 7.13
CA ARG A 249 -19.23 5.83 5.92
C ARG A 249 -18.76 7.06 5.16
N VAL A 250 -17.46 7.18 4.92
CA VAL A 250 -16.88 8.23 4.07
C VAL A 250 -16.84 7.72 2.63
N ASP A 251 -17.40 8.48 1.69
CA ASP A 251 -17.39 8.11 0.28
C ASP A 251 -15.97 8.10 -0.33
N SER A 252 -15.82 7.32 -1.39
CA SER A 252 -14.54 7.11 -2.06
C SER A 252 -14.38 8.01 -3.27
N VAL A 253 -13.15 8.41 -3.56
CA VAL A 253 -12.80 9.02 -4.85
C VAL A 253 -13.11 8.01 -5.96
N PRO A 254 -14.05 8.29 -6.88
CA PRO A 254 -14.43 7.35 -7.92
C PRO A 254 -13.30 7.16 -8.95
N HIS A 255 -13.21 5.94 -9.48
CA HIS A 255 -12.42 5.67 -10.68
C HIS A 255 -13.20 6.08 -11.93
N ALA A 256 -12.48 6.43 -13.00
CA ALA A 256 -13.06 6.45 -14.34
C ALA A 256 -13.10 5.02 -14.90
N ASP A 257 -13.62 4.86 -16.12
CA ASP A 257 -13.25 3.72 -16.96
C ASP A 257 -11.75 3.82 -17.31
N LEU A 258 -10.93 3.01 -16.64
CA LEU A 258 -9.48 2.94 -16.81
C LEU A 258 -9.09 2.17 -18.08
N PRO A 259 -9.71 1.01 -18.43
CA PRO A 259 -9.48 0.33 -19.70
C PRO A 259 -9.80 1.17 -20.94
N ALA A 260 -10.79 2.07 -20.92
CA ALA A 260 -11.03 3.02 -22.01
C ALA A 260 -9.94 4.12 -22.02
N LYS A 261 -9.61 4.66 -20.85
CA LYS A 261 -8.73 5.83 -20.72
C LYS A 261 -7.25 5.58 -20.98
N TYR A 262 -6.71 4.51 -20.41
CA TYR A 262 -5.26 4.26 -20.30
C TYR A 262 -4.88 2.94 -20.97
N THR A 263 -3.66 2.86 -21.49
CA THR A 263 -3.00 1.58 -21.80
C THR A 263 -2.32 1.04 -20.55
N ARG A 264 -2.02 -0.27 -20.49
CA ARG A 264 -1.26 -0.88 -19.38
C ARG A 264 0.01 -0.09 -19.06
N GLN A 265 0.76 0.28 -20.09
CA GLN A 265 1.94 1.14 -19.98
C GLN A 265 1.64 2.52 -19.39
N SER A 266 0.59 3.22 -19.85
CA SER A 266 0.33 4.59 -19.41
C SER A 266 -0.26 4.66 -18.00
N LEU A 267 -1.06 3.68 -17.59
CA LEU A 267 -1.52 3.54 -16.20
C LEU A 267 -0.35 3.21 -15.26
N THR A 268 0.51 2.24 -15.63
CA THR A 268 1.70 1.86 -14.85
C THR A 268 2.61 3.04 -14.55
N HIS A 269 2.96 3.84 -15.59
CA HIS A 269 3.80 5.03 -15.39
C HIS A 269 3.11 6.10 -14.54
N PHE A 270 1.79 6.27 -14.66
CA PHE A 270 1.02 7.21 -13.85
C PHE A 270 0.93 6.78 -12.38
N LEU A 271 0.79 5.49 -12.08
CA LEU A 271 0.78 4.98 -10.70
C LEU A 271 2.17 5.09 -10.03
N HIS A 272 3.25 4.92 -10.80
CA HIS A 272 4.61 5.08 -10.31
C HIS A 272 4.96 6.55 -9.97
N ASP A 273 4.68 7.48 -10.89
CA ASP A 273 4.97 8.93 -10.74
C ASP A 273 3.73 9.78 -11.07
N PRO A 274 2.73 9.84 -10.16
CA PRO A 274 1.50 10.59 -10.40
C PRO A 274 1.70 12.10 -10.36
N GLU A 275 2.72 12.60 -9.64
CA GLU A 275 3.03 14.03 -9.51
C GLU A 275 3.48 14.63 -10.85
N HIS A 276 4.18 13.86 -11.69
CA HIS A 276 4.54 14.27 -13.05
C HIS A 276 3.32 14.60 -13.94
N VAL A 277 2.17 13.95 -13.70
CA VAL A 277 0.91 14.20 -14.44
C VAL A 277 -0.03 15.13 -13.67
N ARG A 278 0.00 15.11 -12.33
CA ARG A 278 -0.86 15.88 -11.43
C ARG A 278 0.00 16.64 -10.40
N PRO A 279 0.64 17.76 -10.79
CA PRO A 279 1.60 18.48 -9.94
C PRO A 279 0.99 19.11 -8.68
N THR A 280 -0.33 19.02 -8.51
CA THR A 280 -1.09 19.51 -7.35
C THR A 280 -1.24 18.46 -6.23
N GLY A 281 -0.79 17.22 -6.42
CA GLY A 281 -0.63 16.23 -5.34
C GLY A 281 -1.92 15.62 -4.76
N ARG A 282 -3.11 15.91 -5.32
CA ARG A 282 -4.40 15.30 -4.89
C ARG A 282 -4.44 13.77 -5.11
N MET A 283 -3.57 13.26 -5.98
CA MET A 283 -3.23 11.84 -6.05
C MET A 283 -1.71 11.74 -5.82
N PRO A 284 -1.27 11.52 -4.56
CA PRO A 284 0.14 11.54 -4.18
C PRO A 284 0.86 10.23 -4.56
N SER A 285 2.19 10.23 -4.60
CA SER A 285 2.94 8.99 -4.86
C SER A 285 2.95 8.09 -3.61
N LEU A 286 2.52 6.84 -3.77
CA LEU A 286 2.64 5.79 -2.76
C LEU A 286 4.00 5.08 -2.78
N LYS A 287 4.99 5.61 -3.51
CA LYS A 287 6.36 5.07 -3.61
C LYS A 287 6.35 3.62 -4.10
N LEU A 288 5.58 3.37 -5.17
CA LEU A 288 5.53 2.08 -5.85
C LEU A 288 6.81 1.86 -6.64
N THR A 289 7.36 0.65 -6.62
CA THR A 289 8.33 0.22 -7.63
C THR A 289 7.66 0.09 -9.01
N PRO A 290 8.41 0.06 -10.12
CA PRO A 290 7.82 -0.15 -11.45
C PRO A 290 6.97 -1.43 -11.55
N ASN A 291 7.41 -2.53 -10.94
CA ASN A 291 6.68 -3.80 -10.94
C ASN A 291 5.41 -3.74 -10.05
N GLU A 292 5.48 -3.13 -8.86
CA GLU A 292 4.29 -2.91 -8.03
C GLU A 292 3.24 -2.03 -8.73
N ALA A 293 3.68 -1.04 -9.52
CA ALA A 293 2.79 -0.21 -10.31
C ALA A 293 2.16 -0.98 -11.49
N ALA A 294 2.88 -1.95 -12.08
CA ALA A 294 2.36 -2.84 -13.12
C ALA A 294 1.34 -3.85 -12.57
N ASP A 295 1.65 -4.47 -11.42
CA ASP A 295 0.74 -5.38 -10.70
C ASP A 295 -0.60 -4.67 -10.39
N ILE A 296 -0.56 -3.48 -9.79
CA ILE A 296 -1.78 -2.70 -9.48
C ILE A 296 -2.50 -2.24 -10.77
N ALA A 297 -1.77 -1.90 -11.84
CA ALA A 297 -2.38 -1.53 -13.11
C ALA A 297 -3.17 -2.69 -13.73
N GLU A 298 -2.63 -3.91 -13.69
CA GLU A 298 -3.31 -5.10 -14.21
C GLU A 298 -4.58 -5.41 -13.41
N TYR A 299 -4.49 -5.40 -12.07
CA TYR A 299 -5.64 -5.59 -11.18
C TYR A 299 -6.78 -4.60 -11.50
N LEU A 300 -6.46 -3.30 -11.60
CA LEU A 300 -7.45 -2.26 -11.89
C LEU A 300 -8.06 -2.35 -13.30
N MET A 301 -7.29 -2.85 -14.28
CA MET A 301 -7.82 -3.07 -15.63
C MET A 301 -8.75 -4.28 -15.69
N GLN A 302 -8.35 -5.42 -15.13
CA GLN A 302 -9.17 -6.64 -15.15
C GLN A 302 -10.52 -6.47 -14.45
N GLN A 303 -10.57 -5.75 -13.32
CA GLN A 303 -11.84 -5.47 -12.64
C GLN A 303 -12.85 -4.66 -13.48
N GLN A 304 -12.39 -3.92 -14.50
CA GLN A 304 -13.23 -3.09 -15.35
C GLN A 304 -13.42 -3.67 -16.76
N GLU A 305 -12.46 -4.42 -17.30
CA GLU A 305 -12.57 -5.16 -18.57
C GLU A 305 -13.69 -6.23 -18.53
N ALA A 306 -14.05 -6.74 -17.34
CA ALA A 306 -15.21 -7.62 -17.16
C ALA A 306 -16.58 -6.95 -17.46
N SER A 307 -16.61 -5.62 -17.65
CA SER A 307 -17.84 -4.82 -17.81
C SER A 307 -18.00 -4.08 -19.15
N THR A 308 -16.97 -4.02 -20.01
CA THR A 308 -17.03 -3.22 -21.27
C THR A 308 -16.40 -3.94 -22.47
N SER A 309 -16.99 -3.71 -23.66
CA SER A 309 -16.48 -4.21 -24.94
C SER A 309 -15.62 -3.16 -25.63
N ASN A 310 -14.31 -3.40 -25.72
CA ASN A 310 -13.37 -2.47 -26.35
C ASN A 310 -13.54 -2.38 -27.87
N SER A 311 -13.51 -1.15 -28.39
CA SER A 311 -13.21 -0.85 -29.80
C SER A 311 -11.89 -0.09 -29.86
N ASP A 312 -10.84 -0.76 -30.30
CA ASP A 312 -9.51 -0.16 -30.49
C ASP A 312 -9.50 0.68 -31.79
N GLU A 313 -9.93 1.95 -31.69
CA GLU A 313 -9.59 2.97 -32.70
C GLU A 313 -8.19 3.51 -32.42
N ASP A 314 -7.31 3.42 -33.43
CA ASP A 314 -5.91 3.86 -33.34
C ASP A 314 -5.84 5.41 -33.25
N PRO A 315 -5.14 5.98 -32.24
CA PRO A 315 -4.88 7.43 -32.17
C PRO A 315 -4.23 8.04 -33.42
N SER A 316 -3.64 7.22 -34.31
CA SER A 316 -3.00 7.68 -35.54
C SER A 316 -3.96 8.30 -36.57
N ASP A 317 -5.24 7.89 -36.62
CA ASP A 317 -6.19 8.37 -37.64
C ASP A 317 -6.58 9.86 -37.48
N PHE A 318 -6.58 10.37 -36.25
CA PHE A 318 -6.96 11.78 -35.95
C PHE A 318 -5.84 12.79 -36.21
N ALA A 319 -4.58 12.36 -36.37
CA ALA A 319 -3.43 13.26 -36.50
C ALA A 319 -3.20 13.83 -37.92
N SER A 320 -4.06 13.48 -38.88
CA SER A 320 -3.79 13.61 -40.32
C SER A 320 -3.89 15.03 -40.90
N SER A 321 -4.41 16.03 -40.18
CA SER A 321 -4.56 17.40 -40.67
C SER A 321 -3.92 18.46 -39.76
N ASN A 322 -2.82 19.07 -40.25
CA ASN A 322 -2.20 20.24 -39.61
C ASN A 322 -3.17 21.41 -39.37
N GLN A 323 -4.23 21.52 -40.19
CA GLN A 323 -5.27 22.54 -40.01
C GLN A 323 -6.12 22.28 -38.77
N LEU A 324 -6.52 21.02 -38.52
CA LEU A 324 -7.27 20.64 -37.31
C LEU A 324 -6.43 20.83 -36.05
N ILE A 325 -5.13 20.51 -36.09
CA ILE A 325 -4.21 20.70 -34.96
C ILE A 325 -4.09 22.19 -34.57
N GLU A 326 -3.95 23.11 -35.53
CA GLU A 326 -3.87 24.54 -35.23
C GLU A 326 -5.24 25.13 -34.84
N GLN A 327 -6.35 24.64 -35.41
CA GLN A 327 -7.70 25.00 -34.97
C GLN A 327 -7.96 24.56 -33.53
N GLY A 328 -7.59 23.33 -33.17
CA GLY A 328 -7.70 22.81 -31.80
C GLY A 328 -6.87 23.61 -30.80
N LYS A 329 -5.64 24.00 -31.18
CA LYS A 329 -4.79 24.90 -30.38
C LYS A 329 -5.43 26.27 -30.14
N GLN A 330 -6.10 26.84 -31.14
CA GLN A 330 -6.81 28.12 -31.01
C GLN A 330 -8.02 27.98 -30.08
N LEU A 331 -8.83 26.94 -30.28
CA LEU A 331 -9.97 26.61 -29.42
C LEU A 331 -9.56 26.39 -27.96
N PHE A 332 -8.45 25.68 -27.71
CA PHE A 332 -7.91 25.45 -26.37
C PHE A 332 -7.56 26.75 -25.62
N GLY A 333 -7.21 27.81 -26.35
CA GLY A 333 -6.99 29.16 -25.78
C GLY A 333 -8.27 29.97 -25.57
N SER A 334 -9.21 29.92 -26.52
CA SER A 334 -10.48 30.67 -26.42
C SER A 334 -11.42 30.08 -25.37
N LEU A 335 -11.44 28.75 -25.23
CA LEU A 335 -12.21 28.00 -24.22
C LEU A 335 -11.52 27.99 -22.84
N ARG A 336 -10.45 28.76 -22.66
CA ARG A 336 -9.73 28.96 -21.38
C ARG A 336 -9.07 27.71 -20.79
N CYS A 337 -8.97 26.60 -21.53
CA CYS A 337 -8.32 25.37 -21.07
C CYS A 337 -6.87 25.60 -20.59
N ALA A 338 -6.15 26.51 -21.25
CA ALA A 338 -4.80 26.95 -20.88
C ALA A 338 -4.68 27.70 -19.53
N ASN A 339 -5.80 28.01 -18.85
CA ASN A 339 -5.77 28.57 -17.50
C ASN A 339 -5.52 27.49 -16.43
N CYS A 340 -5.82 26.22 -16.75
CA CYS A 340 -5.66 25.09 -15.84
C CYS A 340 -4.63 24.07 -16.33
N HIS A 341 -4.44 23.91 -17.64
CA HIS A 341 -3.63 22.85 -18.23
C HIS A 341 -2.37 23.38 -18.95
N GLU A 342 -1.23 22.76 -18.66
CA GLU A 342 -0.01 22.90 -19.45
C GLU A 342 -0.03 21.92 -20.64
N THR A 343 0.56 22.32 -21.78
CA THR A 343 0.60 21.54 -23.04
C THR A 343 1.99 21.49 -23.69
N GLY A 344 3.00 22.14 -23.09
CA GLY A 344 4.36 22.28 -23.62
C GLY A 344 4.49 23.29 -24.76
N VAL A 345 3.40 23.98 -25.12
CA VAL A 345 3.37 25.05 -26.12
C VAL A 345 2.71 26.29 -25.54
N SER A 346 3.24 27.48 -25.89
CA SER A 346 2.68 28.73 -25.37
C SER A 346 1.31 29.01 -25.99
N ILE A 347 0.27 28.97 -25.15
CA ILE A 347 -1.10 29.35 -25.48
C ILE A 347 -1.47 30.57 -24.65
N LYS A 348 -2.06 31.59 -25.29
CA LYS A 348 -2.48 32.82 -24.61
C LYS A 348 -3.72 32.54 -23.76
N GLN A 349 -3.56 32.66 -22.44
CA GLN A 349 -4.67 32.59 -21.48
C GLN A 349 -5.67 33.74 -21.67
N SER A 350 -6.94 33.47 -21.38
CA SER A 350 -8.04 34.45 -21.42
C SER A 350 -8.96 34.25 -20.20
N PHE A 351 -9.60 35.31 -19.71
CA PHE A 351 -10.22 35.33 -18.38
C PHE A 351 -11.67 35.83 -18.45
N ALA A 352 -12.43 35.57 -17.39
CA ALA A 352 -13.79 36.06 -17.20
C ALA A 352 -13.79 37.30 -16.29
N THR A 353 -14.97 37.73 -15.85
CA THR A 353 -15.15 38.77 -14.81
C THR A 353 -14.29 38.45 -13.58
N GLU A 354 -13.60 39.44 -13.01
CA GLU A 354 -12.77 39.23 -11.82
C GLU A 354 -13.61 38.82 -10.60
N TRP A 355 -13.03 38.02 -9.70
CA TRP A 355 -13.73 37.41 -8.57
C TRP A 355 -14.48 38.42 -7.69
N GLY A 356 -13.84 39.53 -7.33
CA GLY A 356 -14.43 40.61 -6.53
C GLY A 356 -15.44 41.49 -7.27
N GLN A 357 -15.78 41.16 -8.53
CA GLN A 357 -16.76 41.88 -9.35
C GLN A 357 -17.97 40.99 -9.72
N LEU A 358 -18.04 39.77 -9.19
CA LEU A 358 -19.13 38.83 -9.45
C LEU A 358 -20.44 39.26 -8.79
N LYS A 359 -21.55 39.10 -9.51
CA LYS A 359 -22.92 39.36 -9.05
C LYS A 359 -23.72 38.07 -9.10
N VAL A 360 -23.62 37.28 -8.04
CA VAL A 360 -24.28 35.96 -7.91
C VAL A 360 -25.75 36.05 -7.51
N ASP A 361 -26.20 37.25 -7.16
CA ASP A 361 -27.58 37.65 -6.88
C ASP A 361 -28.35 38.10 -8.13
N SER A 362 -27.67 38.29 -9.26
CA SER A 362 -28.32 38.58 -10.54
C SER A 362 -29.11 37.36 -11.04
N ALA A 363 -30.28 37.60 -11.62
CA ALA A 363 -31.04 36.56 -12.31
C ALA A 363 -30.21 35.91 -13.44
N ASP A 364 -29.37 36.71 -14.11
CA ASP A 364 -28.47 36.26 -15.19
C ASP A 364 -27.18 35.57 -14.68
N SER A 365 -27.11 35.19 -13.39
CA SER A 365 -25.92 34.53 -12.84
C SER A 365 -25.83 33.08 -13.30
N CYS A 366 -24.64 32.61 -13.65
CA CYS A 366 -24.40 31.19 -13.99
C CYS A 366 -24.67 30.20 -12.84
N LEU A 367 -24.76 30.68 -11.59
CA LEU A 367 -25.19 29.87 -10.43
C LEU A 367 -26.71 29.84 -10.26
N GLN A 368 -27.47 30.73 -10.92
CA GLN A 368 -28.93 30.87 -10.79
C GLN A 368 -29.69 30.42 -12.05
N ASP A 369 -29.19 30.73 -13.24
CA ASP A 369 -29.79 30.36 -14.53
C ASP A 369 -28.95 29.32 -15.27
N GLU A 370 -29.50 28.12 -15.47
CA GLU A 370 -28.87 27.04 -16.20
C GLU A 370 -28.74 27.34 -17.71
N GLY A 371 -29.66 28.14 -18.26
CA GLY A 371 -29.70 28.51 -19.69
C GLY A 371 -28.59 29.48 -20.12
N HIS A 372 -27.88 30.09 -19.16
CA HIS A 372 -26.76 31.01 -19.38
C HIS A 372 -25.39 30.43 -18.97
N ARG A 373 -25.30 29.11 -18.69
CA ARG A 373 -24.04 28.43 -18.33
C ARG A 373 -23.15 28.15 -19.55
N SER A 374 -22.24 29.09 -19.83
CA SER A 374 -21.09 28.88 -20.74
C SER A 374 -20.15 27.73 -20.31
N VAL A 375 -20.18 27.38 -19.02
CA VAL A 375 -19.40 26.30 -18.42
C VAL A 375 -20.29 25.59 -17.40
N ASP A 376 -20.44 24.26 -17.52
CA ASP A 376 -21.27 23.45 -16.62
C ASP A 376 -20.42 22.58 -15.68
N PHE A 377 -20.49 22.91 -14.39
CA PHE A 377 -19.81 22.17 -13.33
C PHE A 377 -20.63 21.00 -12.76
N ARG A 378 -21.91 20.83 -13.13
CA ARG A 378 -22.84 19.86 -12.49
C ARG A 378 -22.86 19.96 -10.96
N LEU A 379 -22.83 21.18 -10.44
CA LEU A 379 -22.95 21.44 -9.01
C LEU A 379 -24.29 20.91 -8.50
N ASP A 380 -24.28 20.29 -7.33
CA ASP A 380 -25.52 19.99 -6.60
C ASP A 380 -26.06 21.21 -5.83
N GLU A 381 -27.19 21.03 -5.17
CA GLU A 381 -27.87 22.05 -4.37
C GLU A 381 -26.95 22.60 -3.27
N PHE A 382 -26.35 21.72 -2.45
CA PHE A 382 -25.45 22.09 -1.36
C PHE A 382 -24.22 22.89 -1.84
N GLN A 383 -23.57 22.44 -2.91
CA GLN A 383 -22.41 23.12 -3.50
C GLN A 383 -22.81 24.50 -4.05
N THR A 384 -23.97 24.59 -4.71
CA THR A 384 -24.50 25.84 -5.27
C THR A 384 -24.86 26.84 -4.16
N GLU A 385 -25.61 26.41 -3.15
CA GLU A 385 -25.99 27.26 -2.01
C GLU A 385 -24.77 27.75 -1.23
N THR A 386 -23.80 26.86 -0.96
CA THR A 386 -22.54 27.23 -0.27
C THR A 386 -21.77 28.29 -1.05
N LEU A 387 -21.66 28.16 -2.37
CA LEU A 387 -20.99 29.15 -3.23
C LEU A 387 -21.76 30.47 -3.27
N VAL A 388 -23.07 30.44 -3.48
CA VAL A 388 -23.91 31.65 -3.52
C VAL A 388 -23.82 32.41 -2.18
N HIS A 389 -24.02 31.72 -1.05
CA HIS A 389 -23.97 32.32 0.28
C HIS A 389 -22.58 32.89 0.62
N SER A 390 -21.49 32.18 0.33
CA SER A 390 -20.12 32.62 0.63
C SER A 390 -19.63 33.79 -0.23
N ILE A 391 -20.15 33.93 -1.45
CA ILE A 391 -19.88 35.09 -2.31
C ILE A 391 -20.76 36.29 -1.90
N GLN A 392 -22.03 36.08 -1.53
CA GLN A 392 -22.94 37.13 -1.04
C GLN A 392 -22.56 37.70 0.33
N SER A 393 -22.05 36.88 1.24
CA SER A 393 -21.65 37.28 2.61
C SER A 393 -20.29 37.98 2.69
N ASP A 394 -19.70 38.33 1.53
CA ASP A 394 -18.35 38.85 1.35
C ASP A 394 -17.17 38.01 1.91
N ALA A 395 -17.44 36.80 2.43
CA ALA A 395 -16.45 35.93 3.07
C ALA A 395 -15.25 35.62 2.16
N LEU A 396 -15.51 35.42 0.85
CA LEU A 396 -14.49 35.12 -0.16
C LEU A 396 -14.19 36.27 -1.14
N THR A 397 -14.93 37.39 -1.10
CA THR A 397 -14.71 38.56 -1.98
C THR A 397 -13.88 39.66 -1.30
N GLY A 398 -13.96 39.78 0.04
CA GLY A 398 -13.24 40.78 0.82
C GLY A 398 -11.73 40.53 0.94
N GLY A 399 -10.99 41.49 1.51
CA GLY A 399 -9.53 41.46 1.65
C GLY A 399 -8.95 40.61 2.80
N ALA A 400 -9.70 39.63 3.30
CA ALA A 400 -9.19 38.65 4.26
C ALA A 400 -8.42 37.55 3.51
N SER A 401 -7.21 37.21 3.95
CA SER A 401 -6.52 35.98 3.55
C SER A 401 -6.59 34.98 4.70
N ILE A 402 -6.13 33.75 4.48
CA ILE A 402 -5.58 32.93 5.58
C ILE A 402 -4.55 33.81 6.31
N ARG A 403 -4.73 33.98 7.61
CA ARG A 403 -3.92 34.88 8.46
C ARG A 403 -3.24 34.14 9.60
N GLU A 404 -3.83 33.05 10.06
CA GLU A 404 -3.24 32.20 11.10
C GLU A 404 -2.61 30.94 10.52
N ALA A 405 -1.56 30.45 11.19
CA ALA A 405 -0.90 29.21 10.78
C ALA A 405 -1.79 27.97 10.98
N SER A 406 -2.70 28.03 11.97
CA SER A 406 -3.76 27.06 12.24
C SER A 406 -4.68 26.84 11.03
N GLU A 407 -5.22 27.92 10.48
CA GLU A 407 -6.03 27.94 9.26
C GLU A 407 -5.26 27.35 8.06
N LEU A 408 -3.98 27.71 7.89
CA LEU A 408 -3.15 27.19 6.78
C LEU A 408 -2.89 25.69 6.90
N VAL A 409 -2.63 25.19 8.11
CA VAL A 409 -2.51 23.76 8.41
C VAL A 409 -3.82 23.05 8.06
N GLN A 410 -4.96 23.52 8.58
CA GLN A 410 -6.26 22.90 8.33
C GLN A 410 -6.61 22.87 6.83
N GLN A 411 -6.52 24.02 6.14
CA GLN A 411 -6.78 24.10 4.70
C GLN A 411 -5.91 23.13 3.90
N SER A 412 -4.63 23.01 4.25
CA SER A 412 -3.69 22.13 3.57
C SER A 412 -3.96 20.64 3.85
N LEU A 413 -4.31 20.27 5.09
CA LEU A 413 -4.70 18.89 5.44
C LEU A 413 -6.02 18.46 4.78
N LEU A 414 -6.98 19.39 4.64
CA LEU A 414 -8.21 19.17 3.87
C LEU A 414 -7.90 19.00 2.36
N THR A 415 -7.12 19.92 1.80
CA THR A 415 -6.79 19.97 0.36
C THR A 415 -5.96 18.77 -0.12
N LEU A 416 -5.04 18.27 0.71
CA LEU A 416 -4.20 17.10 0.42
C LEU A 416 -4.83 15.78 0.90
N ASN A 417 -6.06 15.83 1.41
CA ASN A 417 -6.80 14.70 1.99
C ASN A 417 -6.02 13.93 3.09
N CYS A 418 -5.13 14.60 3.82
CA CYS A 418 -4.34 14.00 4.90
C CYS A 418 -5.22 13.37 5.99
N TYR A 419 -6.42 13.93 6.17
CA TYR A 419 -7.42 13.43 7.12
C TYR A 419 -7.97 12.03 6.79
N ALA A 420 -7.78 11.50 5.57
CA ALA A 420 -8.09 10.11 5.22
C ALA A 420 -7.31 9.09 6.08
N CYS A 421 -6.11 9.48 6.51
CA CYS A 421 -5.18 8.66 7.29
C CYS A 421 -4.96 9.19 8.71
N HIS A 422 -4.89 10.51 8.87
CA HIS A 422 -4.47 11.16 10.11
C HIS A 422 -5.63 11.89 10.81
N GLU A 423 -5.59 11.91 12.14
CA GLU A 423 -6.43 12.79 12.96
C GLU A 423 -5.66 14.05 13.36
N ARG A 424 -6.31 15.22 13.43
CA ARG A 424 -5.80 16.41 14.13
C ARG A 424 -6.96 17.15 14.80
N GLU A 425 -6.81 17.47 16.08
CA GLU A 425 -7.84 18.08 16.92
C GLU A 425 -9.19 17.33 16.88
N GLN A 426 -9.13 15.98 16.94
CA GLN A 426 -10.29 15.07 16.79
C GLN A 426 -10.96 15.06 15.40
N LEU A 427 -10.50 15.88 14.44
CA LEU A 427 -10.97 15.85 13.06
C LEU A 427 -10.19 14.80 12.24
N GLY A 428 -10.90 13.93 11.50
CA GLY A 428 -10.33 13.01 10.53
C GLY A 428 -10.06 11.59 11.04
N GLY A 429 -8.88 11.04 10.71
CA GLY A 429 -8.50 9.65 11.00
C GLY A 429 -9.05 8.62 10.00
N VAL A 430 -8.62 7.36 10.17
CA VAL A 430 -9.07 6.23 9.33
C VAL A 430 -10.50 5.82 9.72
N GLY A 431 -11.44 6.00 8.80
CA GLY A 431 -12.85 5.62 9.01
C GLY A 431 -13.03 4.12 9.22
N ARG A 432 -14.01 3.72 10.05
CA ARG A 432 -14.18 2.33 10.54
C ARG A 432 -14.19 1.25 9.45
N TYR A 433 -14.83 1.51 8.31
CA TYR A 433 -14.91 0.59 7.16
C TYR A 433 -13.59 0.43 6.40
N ARG A 434 -12.62 1.34 6.57
CA ARG A 434 -11.28 1.25 5.96
C ARG A 434 -10.23 0.73 6.93
N LYS A 435 -10.45 0.82 8.24
CA LYS A 435 -9.52 0.33 9.28
C LYS A 435 -9.00 -1.09 9.02
N PRO A 436 -9.77 -2.09 8.55
CA PRO A 436 -9.24 -3.45 8.36
C PRO A 436 -8.03 -3.51 7.42
N HIS A 437 -8.02 -2.70 6.36
CA HIS A 437 -6.91 -2.65 5.39
C HIS A 437 -5.63 -1.97 5.92
N PHE A 438 -5.68 -1.35 7.11
CA PHE A 438 -4.51 -0.78 7.76
C PHE A 438 -3.88 -1.83 8.67
N GLU A 439 -3.06 -2.66 8.05
CA GLU A 439 -2.37 -3.79 8.69
C GLU A 439 -0.95 -3.43 9.16
N ALA A 440 -0.50 -4.17 10.17
CA ALA A 440 0.92 -4.37 10.41
C ALA A 440 1.27 -5.78 9.93
N ASN A 441 2.46 -5.97 9.36
CA ASN A 441 2.95 -7.32 9.10
C ASN A 441 2.98 -8.15 10.40
N SER A 442 2.79 -9.46 10.28
CA SER A 442 2.27 -10.39 11.30
C SER A 442 3.21 -10.71 12.48
N LEU A 443 4.04 -9.75 12.87
CA LEU A 443 5.25 -9.95 13.66
C LEU A 443 5.12 -9.40 15.10
N ALA A 444 4.20 -8.47 15.36
CA ALA A 444 3.61 -8.23 16.70
C ALA A 444 2.28 -7.47 16.59
N ASP A 445 1.28 -7.85 17.38
CA ASP A 445 0.04 -7.07 17.53
C ASP A 445 0.30 -5.80 18.37
N LEU A 446 0.73 -4.74 17.68
CA LEU A 446 0.80 -3.38 18.22
C LEU A 446 -0.57 -2.68 18.25
N GLY A 447 -1.65 -3.36 17.87
CA GLY A 447 -3.01 -2.85 17.78
C GLY A 447 -3.10 -1.60 16.92
N ASP A 448 -4.15 -0.81 17.17
CA ASP A 448 -4.37 0.47 16.49
C ASP A 448 -3.17 1.43 16.61
N GLU A 449 -2.38 1.37 17.70
CA GLU A 449 -1.21 2.24 17.90
C GLU A 449 -0.06 1.99 16.90
N GLY A 450 0.11 0.74 16.45
CA GLY A 450 1.18 0.37 15.51
C GLY A 450 0.72 0.22 14.06
N ARG A 451 -0.56 -0.08 13.81
CA ARG A 451 -1.09 -0.27 12.45
C ARG A 451 -1.72 1.00 11.86
N LEU A 452 -2.24 1.92 12.68
CA LEU A 452 -2.84 3.17 12.19
C LEU A 452 -1.82 4.31 12.10
N PRO A 453 -1.97 5.25 11.16
CA PRO A 453 -1.13 6.44 11.07
C PRO A 453 -1.23 7.31 12.34
N PRO A 454 -0.14 7.95 12.79
CA PRO A 454 -0.15 8.75 14.01
C PRO A 454 -0.96 10.03 13.86
N GLY A 455 -1.64 10.47 14.93
CA GLY A 455 -2.26 11.79 14.98
C GLY A 455 -1.26 12.94 14.81
N LEU A 456 -1.76 14.08 14.32
CA LEU A 456 -0.99 15.28 13.96
C LEU A 456 -1.23 16.48 14.90
N SER A 457 -2.01 16.32 15.97
CA SER A 457 -2.10 17.33 17.05
C SER A 457 -0.74 17.55 17.71
N GLY A 458 -0.32 18.80 17.83
CA GLY A 458 0.97 19.17 18.44
C GLY A 458 2.19 18.65 17.67
N VAL A 459 2.06 18.29 16.39
CA VAL A 459 3.15 17.69 15.61
C VAL A 459 4.29 18.66 15.32
N GLY A 460 4.02 19.97 15.22
CA GLY A 460 5.02 21.03 15.11
C GLY A 460 5.81 21.29 16.40
N ALA A 461 5.15 21.17 17.57
CA ALA A 461 5.82 21.15 18.86
C ALA A 461 6.71 19.91 19.04
N LYS A 462 6.28 18.78 18.47
CA LYS A 462 7.02 17.52 18.55
C LYS A 462 8.22 17.45 17.62
N LEU A 463 8.00 17.72 16.33
CA LEU A 463 8.95 17.46 15.25
C LEU A 463 9.66 18.75 14.83
N THR A 464 10.92 18.63 14.42
CA THR A 464 11.62 19.73 13.77
C THR A 464 11.01 20.00 12.39
N LYS A 465 10.94 21.27 11.98
CA LYS A 465 10.42 21.67 10.66
C LYS A 465 11.14 20.94 9.52
N ASP A 466 12.46 20.84 9.58
CA ASP A 466 13.28 20.14 8.59
C ASP A 466 12.98 18.64 8.53
N TRP A 467 12.56 18.02 9.65
CA TRP A 467 12.10 16.64 9.66
C TRP A 467 10.68 16.50 9.08
N LEU A 468 9.76 17.42 9.41
CA LEU A 468 8.43 17.47 8.79
C LEU A 468 8.51 17.59 7.26
N GLN A 469 9.38 18.47 6.75
CA GLN A 469 9.64 18.61 5.31
C GLN A 469 10.14 17.29 4.70
N LYS A 470 11.09 16.59 5.35
CA LYS A 470 11.58 15.28 4.89
C LYS A 470 10.50 14.20 4.89
N VAL A 471 9.61 14.18 5.90
CA VAL A 471 8.50 13.22 5.99
C VAL A 471 7.51 13.43 4.84
N LEU A 472 7.08 14.67 4.61
CA LEU A 472 6.09 15.01 3.60
C LEU A 472 6.65 14.90 2.17
N ALA A 473 7.95 15.17 1.98
CA ALA A 473 8.69 14.88 0.75
C ALA A 473 9.09 13.39 0.61
N GLY A 474 8.65 12.53 1.54
CA GLY A 474 8.77 11.08 1.43
C GLY A 474 10.19 10.50 1.54
N HIS A 475 11.14 11.22 2.13
CA HIS A 475 12.55 10.85 2.19
C HIS A 475 12.78 9.49 2.90
N PRO A 476 13.57 8.55 2.33
CA PRO A 476 13.68 7.17 2.85
C PRO A 476 14.01 7.05 4.35
N ALA A 477 14.93 7.89 4.85
CA ALA A 477 15.32 7.91 6.27
C ALA A 477 14.17 8.25 7.25
N THR A 478 12.99 8.67 6.77
CA THR A 478 11.83 8.93 7.63
C THR A 478 10.89 7.72 7.77
N ARG A 479 11.21 6.56 7.14
CA ARG A 479 10.45 5.31 7.28
C ARG A 479 10.75 4.63 8.63
N LEU A 480 10.29 5.24 9.73
CA LEU A 480 10.54 4.77 11.09
C LEU A 480 9.62 3.63 11.57
N ARG A 481 8.66 3.18 10.74
CA ARG A 481 7.74 2.08 11.04
C ARG A 481 7.76 1.05 9.90
N PRO A 482 8.78 0.18 9.83
CA PRO A 482 8.90 -0.81 8.76
C PRO A 482 7.83 -1.91 8.83
N HIS A 483 7.16 -2.08 9.98
CA HIS A 483 6.09 -3.05 10.19
C HIS A 483 4.75 -2.67 9.53
N MET A 484 4.49 -1.39 9.26
CA MET A 484 3.26 -0.95 8.61
C MET A 484 3.30 -1.31 7.12
N THR A 485 2.23 -1.92 6.61
CA THR A 485 2.07 -2.16 5.16
C THR A 485 1.69 -0.86 4.42
N ILE A 486 0.83 -0.05 5.06
CA ILE A 486 0.44 1.29 4.64
C ILE A 486 1.66 2.22 4.47
N ARG A 487 1.73 2.90 3.32
CA ARG A 487 2.84 3.81 2.98
C ARG A 487 2.41 5.26 3.17
N MET A 488 3.16 6.03 3.96
CA MET A 488 3.00 7.48 4.01
C MET A 488 3.30 8.05 2.60
N PRO A 489 2.38 8.78 1.94
CA PRO A 489 2.61 9.27 0.58
C PRO A 489 3.72 10.32 0.50
N THR A 490 4.26 10.52 -0.70
CA THR A 490 5.01 11.73 -1.06
C THR A 490 4.06 12.77 -1.63
N PHE A 491 4.28 14.04 -1.30
CA PHE A 491 3.54 15.16 -1.89
C PHE A 491 4.48 16.19 -2.53
N PRO A 492 4.01 16.98 -3.52
CA PRO A 492 4.82 17.97 -4.21
C PRO A 492 5.43 19.00 -3.27
N LYS A 493 6.72 19.32 -3.50
CA LYS A 493 7.51 20.26 -2.69
C LYS A 493 6.78 21.59 -2.42
N SER A 494 6.14 22.15 -3.45
CA SER A 494 5.37 23.40 -3.40
C SER A 494 4.17 23.37 -2.44
N MET A 495 3.60 22.20 -2.20
CA MET A 495 2.48 22.02 -1.27
C MET A 495 2.95 21.81 0.18
N VAL A 496 4.12 21.18 0.38
CA VAL A 496 4.57 20.73 1.71
C VAL A 496 5.47 21.72 2.46
N GLU A 497 6.25 22.55 1.75
CA GLU A 497 7.13 23.52 2.41
C GLU A 497 6.36 24.55 3.27
N PRO A 498 5.26 25.17 2.78
CA PRO A 498 4.46 26.09 3.59
C PRO A 498 3.79 25.37 4.77
N LEU A 499 3.28 24.16 4.56
CA LEU A 499 2.63 23.36 5.59
C LEU A 499 3.57 23.01 6.75
N ALA A 500 4.80 22.58 6.46
CA ALA A 500 5.78 22.25 7.50
C ALA A 500 6.19 23.47 8.33
N GLN A 501 6.24 24.67 7.73
CA GLN A 501 6.45 25.93 8.46
C GLN A 501 5.21 26.31 9.28
N ALA A 502 4.01 26.13 8.73
CA ALA A 502 2.75 26.42 9.42
C ALA A 502 2.57 25.56 10.68
N PHE A 503 2.90 24.26 10.64
CA PHE A 503 2.88 23.40 11.83
C PHE A 503 3.73 23.93 12.99
N GLU A 504 4.94 24.42 12.73
CA GLU A 504 5.82 24.96 13.79
C GLU A 504 5.17 26.14 14.53
N VAL A 505 4.44 26.99 13.81
CA VAL A 505 3.76 28.16 14.36
C VAL A 505 2.40 27.80 14.97
N ALA A 506 1.63 26.92 14.32
CA ALA A 506 0.28 26.54 14.74
C ALA A 506 0.24 25.69 16.02
N ASP A 507 1.33 24.99 16.33
CA ASP A 507 1.47 24.15 17.51
C ASP A 507 2.40 24.78 18.58
N ASP A 508 2.66 26.09 18.53
CA ASP A 508 3.50 26.85 19.50
C ASP A 508 4.87 26.21 19.80
N ALA A 509 5.58 25.78 18.74
CA ALA A 509 6.80 25.01 18.91
C ALA A 509 7.92 25.75 19.66
N SER A 510 8.53 25.09 20.63
CA SER A 510 9.61 25.67 21.41
C SER A 510 10.84 25.99 20.57
N LYS A 511 11.45 27.13 20.89
CA LYS A 511 12.72 27.63 20.34
C LYS A 511 13.91 27.38 21.27
N GLN A 512 13.68 26.70 22.39
CA GLN A 512 14.72 26.35 23.36
C GLN A 512 15.66 25.30 22.77
N THR A 513 16.97 25.51 22.97
CA THR A 513 18.00 24.52 22.63
C THR A 513 17.99 23.38 23.64
N ASP A 514 18.69 22.29 23.33
CA ASP A 514 18.84 21.19 24.30
C ASP A 514 19.67 21.59 25.52
N SER A 515 20.63 22.52 25.37
CA SER A 515 21.30 23.17 26.51
C SER A 515 20.35 23.98 27.39
N ASP A 516 19.34 24.65 26.83
CA ASP A 516 18.34 25.39 27.63
C ASP A 516 17.41 24.45 28.44
N ILE A 517 17.18 23.23 27.94
CA ILE A 517 16.27 22.25 28.54
C ILE A 517 16.99 21.30 29.53
N PHE A 518 18.23 20.93 29.23
CA PHE A 518 18.99 19.90 29.96
C PHE A 518 20.26 20.41 30.63
N GLY A 519 20.69 21.65 30.37
CA GLY A 519 21.98 22.17 30.84
C GLY A 519 23.17 21.46 30.21
N GLU A 520 24.28 21.37 30.95
CA GLU A 520 25.49 20.66 30.54
C GLU A 520 25.30 19.14 30.63
N HIS A 521 24.81 18.54 29.54
CA HIS A 521 24.42 17.14 29.48
C HIS A 521 25.37 16.23 28.68
N ASN A 522 26.25 16.78 27.84
CA ASN A 522 27.07 16.01 26.88
C ASN A 522 27.94 14.92 27.54
N MET A 523 28.36 15.13 28.80
CA MET A 523 29.17 14.17 29.58
C MET A 523 28.37 12.98 30.14
N LEU A 524 27.03 13.06 30.16
CA LEU A 524 26.13 12.05 30.74
C LEU A 524 25.76 10.92 29.78
N ALA A 525 26.36 10.87 28.59
CA ALA A 525 25.92 9.96 27.51
C ALA A 525 26.13 8.47 27.83
N GLU A 526 27.15 8.11 28.62
CA GLU A 526 27.32 6.73 29.09
C GLU A 526 26.28 6.34 30.15
N ASP A 527 25.93 7.24 31.08
CA ASP A 527 24.82 7.01 32.01
C ASP A 527 23.49 6.84 31.25
N GLY A 528 23.29 7.63 30.19
CA GLY A 528 22.17 7.51 29.27
C GLY A 528 22.12 6.15 28.58
N LYS A 529 23.26 5.69 28.06
CA LYS A 529 23.42 4.36 27.46
C LYS A 529 23.04 3.25 28.45
N GLN A 530 23.47 3.36 29.71
CA GLN A 530 23.09 2.41 30.76
C GLN A 530 21.58 2.45 31.08
N LEU A 531 20.96 3.63 31.15
CA LEU A 531 19.52 3.78 31.41
C LEU A 531 18.65 3.08 30.36
N THR A 532 19.06 3.09 29.07
CA THR A 532 18.28 2.41 28.02
C THR A 532 18.10 0.90 28.23
N GLN A 533 18.94 0.26 29.04
CA GLN A 533 18.89 -1.18 29.30
C GLN A 533 17.65 -1.65 30.08
N ILE A 534 16.89 -0.69 30.63
CA ILE A 534 15.71 -0.89 31.47
C ILE A 534 14.51 -0.28 30.74
N GLY A 535 13.66 -1.11 30.16
CA GLY A 535 12.40 -0.73 29.51
C GLY A 535 12.51 -0.27 28.06
N CYS A 536 13.56 0.46 27.68
CA CYS A 536 13.67 1.01 26.32
C CYS A 536 14.01 -0.07 25.27
N ILE A 537 15.09 -0.84 25.48
CA ILE A 537 15.54 -1.87 24.52
C ILE A 537 14.57 -3.05 24.33
N GLN A 538 13.57 -3.20 25.19
CA GLN A 538 12.52 -4.21 25.05
C GLN A 538 11.46 -3.81 24.01
N CYS A 539 11.39 -2.52 23.66
CA CYS A 539 10.39 -1.97 22.74
C CYS A 539 11.00 -1.20 21.56
N HIS A 540 12.26 -0.76 21.63
CA HIS A 540 12.87 0.14 20.66
C HIS A 540 14.18 -0.41 20.06
N ALA A 541 14.36 -0.18 18.76
CA ALA A 541 15.64 -0.29 18.10
C ALA A 541 16.51 0.96 18.36
N PHE A 542 17.82 0.83 18.12
CA PHE A 542 18.84 1.85 18.27
C PHE A 542 19.81 1.80 17.08
N ASP A 543 19.66 2.75 16.16
CA ASP A 543 20.48 2.87 14.94
C ASP A 543 20.46 1.57 14.11
N GLY A 544 19.25 1.05 13.87
CA GLY A 544 19.00 -0.22 13.18
C GLY A 544 19.14 -1.48 14.05
N ASN A 545 19.78 -1.40 15.23
CA ASN A 545 20.05 -2.56 16.08
C ASN A 545 18.95 -2.79 17.13
N ALA A 546 18.52 -4.02 17.34
CA ALA A 546 17.45 -4.34 18.29
C ALA A 546 17.64 -5.69 18.99
N LEU A 547 16.85 -5.92 20.05
CA LEU A 547 16.66 -7.27 20.59
C LEU A 547 15.58 -8.04 19.79
N PRO A 548 15.54 -9.38 19.89
CA PRO A 548 14.50 -10.18 19.25
C PRO A 548 13.08 -9.78 19.65
N GLY A 549 12.18 -9.71 18.66
CA GLY A 549 10.76 -9.39 18.87
C GLY A 549 10.47 -7.90 19.12
N VAL A 550 11.46 -7.02 19.02
CA VAL A 550 11.28 -5.57 19.09
C VAL A 550 10.64 -5.06 17.79
N VAL A 551 9.49 -4.36 17.91
CA VAL A 551 8.72 -3.85 16.76
C VAL A 551 8.46 -2.33 16.84
N GLY A 552 8.81 -1.68 17.95
CA GLY A 552 8.63 -0.24 18.11
C GLY A 552 9.63 0.60 17.32
N ILE A 553 9.45 1.92 17.39
CA ILE A 553 10.20 2.90 16.60
C ILE A 553 11.69 2.91 16.97
N ASP A 554 12.58 3.07 15.98
CA ASP A 554 14.00 3.31 16.23
C ASP A 554 14.19 4.64 16.99
N LEU A 555 15.02 4.63 18.04
CA LEU A 555 15.41 5.81 18.82
C LEU A 555 16.74 6.44 18.37
N GLY A 556 17.51 5.75 17.54
CA GLY A 556 18.72 6.24 16.91
C GLY A 556 18.49 7.61 16.24
N GLY A 557 19.34 8.59 16.56
CA GLY A 557 19.25 9.95 16.04
C GLY A 557 17.96 10.73 16.40
N VAL A 558 17.26 10.42 17.51
CA VAL A 558 16.09 11.18 17.99
C VAL A 558 16.29 12.71 17.99
N PRO A 559 17.44 13.26 18.43
CA PRO A 559 17.70 14.70 18.41
C PRO A 559 17.70 15.36 17.02
N ASN A 560 17.82 14.57 15.94
CA ASN A 560 17.71 15.10 14.57
C ASN A 560 16.26 15.34 14.13
N ARG A 561 15.27 14.88 14.91
CA ARG A 561 13.85 14.86 14.54
C ARG A 561 12.86 15.32 15.61
N ILE A 562 13.16 15.13 16.90
CA ILE A 562 12.29 15.52 18.04
C ILE A 562 12.85 16.78 18.70
N ARG A 563 11.97 17.68 19.18
CA ARG A 563 12.39 18.85 19.99
C ARG A 563 12.72 18.47 21.44
N PRO A 564 13.73 19.08 22.08
CA PRO A 564 14.23 18.65 23.39
C PRO A 564 13.20 18.81 24.53
N ASP A 565 12.40 19.87 24.50
CA ASP A 565 11.31 20.14 25.44
C ASP A 565 10.18 19.10 25.33
N TRP A 566 9.79 18.75 24.10
CA TRP A 566 8.81 17.69 23.85
C TRP A 566 9.35 16.33 24.31
N PHE A 567 10.60 16.01 23.99
CA PHE A 567 11.25 14.77 24.45
C PHE A 567 11.26 14.68 25.98
N ARG A 568 11.68 15.74 26.67
CA ARG A 568 11.67 15.81 28.14
C ARG A 568 10.28 15.53 28.70
N THR A 569 9.26 16.19 28.15
CA THR A 569 7.88 16.06 28.61
C THR A 569 7.33 14.65 28.35
N PHE A 570 7.60 14.09 27.17
CA PHE A 570 7.14 12.75 26.78
C PHE A 570 7.79 11.64 27.59
N VAL A 571 9.10 11.70 27.85
CA VAL A 571 9.80 10.66 28.63
C VAL A 571 9.36 10.66 30.10
N LEU A 572 9.05 11.82 30.67
CA LEU A 572 8.50 11.93 32.03
C LEU A 572 7.06 11.39 32.10
N ASN A 573 6.21 11.77 31.15
CA ASN A 573 4.80 11.35 31.12
C ASN A 573 4.30 11.10 29.69
N PRO A 574 4.48 9.87 29.14
CA PRO A 574 4.02 9.53 27.80
C PRO A 574 2.51 9.72 27.62
N GLY A 575 1.74 9.36 28.65
CA GLY A 575 0.27 9.40 28.64
C GLY A 575 -0.33 10.80 28.56
N SER A 576 0.38 11.84 29.02
CA SER A 576 -0.10 13.23 28.90
C SER A 576 -0.03 13.80 27.47
N LEU A 577 0.86 13.26 26.63
CA LEU A 577 1.02 13.72 25.23
C LEU A 577 0.47 12.71 24.21
N LYS A 578 0.34 11.43 24.58
CA LYS A 578 -0.27 10.39 23.74
C LYS A 578 -1.19 9.51 24.57
N ARG A 579 -2.49 9.80 24.52
CA ARG A 579 -3.53 8.96 25.15
C ARG A 579 -3.45 7.53 24.61
N GLY A 580 -3.61 6.54 25.49
CA GLY A 580 -3.59 5.12 25.11
C GLY A 580 -2.23 4.57 24.65
N THR A 581 -1.12 5.30 24.85
CA THR A 581 0.20 4.81 24.45
C THR A 581 0.65 3.58 25.25
N ARG A 582 1.23 2.60 24.56
CA ARG A 582 1.86 1.40 25.15
C ARG A 582 3.21 1.71 25.82
N MET A 583 3.80 2.88 25.63
CA MET A 583 5.03 3.28 26.32
C MET A 583 4.72 3.53 27.81
N PRO A 584 5.28 2.76 28.75
CA PRO A 584 5.05 2.98 30.18
C PRO A 584 5.76 4.26 30.67
N SER A 585 5.31 4.82 31.78
CA SER A 585 6.11 5.84 32.47
C SER A 585 7.28 5.17 33.20
N PHE A 586 8.50 5.62 32.89
CA PHE A 586 9.73 5.23 33.60
C PHE A 586 10.02 6.12 34.82
N PHE A 587 9.20 7.15 35.03
CA PHE A 587 9.29 8.12 36.12
C PHE A 587 7.92 8.35 36.78
N PRO A 588 7.23 7.29 37.27
CA PRO A 588 5.95 7.44 37.96
C PRO A 588 6.12 8.38 39.16
N ASP A 589 5.19 9.33 39.31
CA ASP A 589 5.24 10.42 40.29
C ASP A 589 6.55 11.25 40.25
N GLY A 590 7.27 11.23 39.12
CA GLY A 590 8.57 11.87 38.95
C GLY A 590 9.75 11.09 39.51
N VAL A 591 9.56 9.84 39.96
CA VAL A 591 10.57 9.02 40.65
C VAL A 591 11.18 7.97 39.71
N SER A 592 12.51 8.03 39.56
CA SER A 592 13.28 7.07 38.76
C SER A 592 13.16 5.62 39.26
N GLN A 593 12.96 4.69 38.33
CA GLN A 593 13.09 3.25 38.58
C GLN A 593 14.56 2.77 38.65
N SER A 594 15.53 3.65 38.38
CA SER A 594 16.97 3.36 38.35
C SER A 594 17.75 4.24 39.36
N PRO A 595 17.50 4.12 40.68
CA PRO A 595 18.04 5.04 41.70
C PRO A 595 19.58 4.97 41.86
N HIS A 596 20.23 3.95 41.31
CA HIS A 596 21.67 3.76 41.36
C HIS A 596 22.44 4.53 40.26
N ILE A 597 21.76 4.98 39.19
CA ILE A 597 22.34 5.82 38.14
C ILE A 597 22.07 7.28 38.49
N LEU A 598 23.08 8.14 38.48
CA LEU A 598 22.95 9.59 38.76
C LEU A 598 22.15 9.90 40.05
N ASN A 599 22.30 9.05 41.08
CA ASN A 599 21.57 9.11 42.37
C ASN A 599 20.03 9.13 42.25
N GLY A 600 19.46 8.67 41.14
CA GLY A 600 18.02 8.74 40.88
C GLY A 600 17.49 10.13 40.51
N ASP A 601 18.36 11.09 40.20
CA ASP A 601 17.96 12.42 39.74
C ASP A 601 17.27 12.32 38.37
N THR A 602 15.94 12.38 38.38
CA THR A 602 15.09 12.31 37.19
C THR A 602 15.45 13.36 36.13
N GLY A 603 15.88 14.55 36.51
CA GLY A 603 16.28 15.60 35.57
C GLY A 603 17.56 15.22 34.82
N GLN A 604 18.59 14.82 35.57
CA GLN A 604 19.87 14.38 35.00
C GLN A 604 19.73 13.07 34.22
N GLN A 605 18.88 12.14 34.63
CA GLN A 605 18.64 10.90 33.88
C GLN A 605 17.95 11.13 32.53
N VAL A 606 16.96 12.04 32.45
CA VAL A 606 16.36 12.39 31.15
C VAL A 606 17.35 13.16 30.27
N ALA A 607 18.18 14.04 30.86
CA ALA A 607 19.29 14.69 30.15
C ALA A 607 20.34 13.68 29.64
N ALA A 608 20.64 12.64 30.42
CA ALA A 608 21.54 11.55 30.06
C ALA A 608 20.99 10.74 28.88
N LEU A 609 19.70 10.37 28.89
CA LEU A 609 19.03 9.71 27.77
C LEU A 609 19.12 10.54 26.48
N TRP A 610 18.84 11.86 26.53
CA TRP A 610 19.01 12.74 25.38
C TRP A 610 20.47 12.76 24.88
N SER A 611 21.42 12.89 25.82
CA SER A 611 22.86 12.92 25.55
C SER A 611 23.37 11.66 24.85
N TYR A 612 22.85 10.49 25.24
CA TYR A 612 23.13 9.22 24.56
C TYR A 612 22.56 9.21 23.14
N LEU A 613 21.28 9.54 22.95
CA LEU A 613 20.63 9.53 21.63
C LEU A 613 21.21 10.57 20.65
N LYS A 614 21.93 11.57 21.17
CA LYS A 614 22.69 12.57 20.41
C LYS A 614 24.08 12.08 19.96
N GLN A 615 24.59 11.02 20.58
CA GLN A 615 25.94 10.47 20.40
C GLN A 615 25.92 8.95 20.16
N SER A 616 24.77 8.38 19.77
CA SER A 616 24.57 6.93 19.67
C SER A 616 25.35 6.32 18.50
N ASP A 617 25.57 7.10 17.43
CA ASP A 617 26.47 6.81 16.31
C ASP A 617 27.93 6.56 16.77
N ARG A 618 28.41 7.34 17.74
CA ARG A 618 29.76 7.25 18.30
C ARG A 618 29.87 6.20 19.40
N LEU A 619 28.86 6.11 20.26
CA LEU A 619 28.88 5.24 21.44
C LEU A 619 28.40 3.81 21.14
N GLY A 620 27.71 3.61 20.01
CA GLY A 620 27.17 2.32 19.58
C GLY A 620 25.97 1.85 20.41
N ALA A 621 25.44 0.69 20.02
CA ALA A 621 24.24 0.10 20.61
C ALA A 621 24.36 -0.14 22.15
N PRO A 622 23.22 -0.16 22.87
CA PRO A 622 23.19 -0.49 24.30
C PRO A 622 23.82 -1.85 24.62
N PRO A 623 24.45 -2.07 25.80
CA PRO A 623 25.26 -3.26 26.08
C PRO A 623 24.58 -4.60 25.79
N LYS A 624 23.35 -4.84 26.28
CA LYS A 624 22.58 -6.07 25.97
C LYS A 624 22.29 -6.28 24.49
N ILE A 625 22.12 -5.20 23.71
CA ILE A 625 21.99 -5.31 22.26
C ILE A 625 23.36 -5.69 21.70
N ALA A 626 24.43 -4.95 22.01
CA ALA A 626 25.78 -5.25 21.54
C ALA A 626 26.26 -6.68 21.89
N GLU A 627 25.93 -7.20 23.06
CA GLU A 627 26.17 -8.59 23.49
C GLU A 627 25.40 -9.59 22.60
N ALA A 628 24.11 -9.34 22.34
CA ALA A 628 23.31 -10.16 21.43
C ALA A 628 23.80 -10.07 19.96
N LEU A 629 24.29 -8.91 19.52
CA LEU A 629 24.89 -8.75 18.19
C LEU A 629 26.27 -9.44 18.07
N ALA A 630 26.98 -9.64 19.18
CA ALA A 630 28.31 -10.25 19.22
C ALA A 630 28.30 -11.78 19.42
N ALA A 631 27.15 -12.36 19.75
CA ALA A 631 26.96 -13.80 19.74
C ALA A 631 26.95 -14.33 18.29
N SER A 632 27.74 -15.38 18.02
CA SER A 632 27.63 -16.12 16.76
C SER A 632 26.42 -17.05 16.82
N TYR A 633 25.60 -17.03 15.77
CA TYR A 633 24.46 -17.94 15.56
C TYR A 633 24.64 -18.80 14.31
N GLU A 634 25.90 -18.94 13.88
CA GLU A 634 26.32 -19.84 12.82
C GLU A 634 25.93 -21.29 13.13
N LEU A 635 25.20 -21.92 12.22
CA LEU A 635 24.82 -23.34 12.33
C LEU A 635 25.89 -24.20 11.70
N LYS A 636 26.70 -24.90 12.51
CA LYS A 636 27.68 -25.87 12.01
C LYS A 636 27.10 -27.29 12.09
N PRO A 637 26.87 -27.98 10.96
CA PRO A 637 26.53 -29.40 10.97
C PRO A 637 27.79 -30.22 11.28
N GLU A 638 28.08 -30.47 12.56
CA GLU A 638 29.31 -31.19 12.96
C GLU A 638 29.15 -32.72 12.88
N ASP A 639 28.14 -33.28 13.57
CA ASP A 639 27.94 -34.74 13.65
C ASP A 639 26.80 -35.27 12.76
N GLN A 640 25.83 -34.43 12.41
CA GLN A 640 24.60 -34.81 11.72
C GLN A 640 24.06 -33.67 10.84
N PRO A 641 23.24 -33.98 9.82
CA PRO A 641 22.54 -32.98 9.02
C PRO A 641 21.71 -32.02 9.87
N LEU A 642 21.93 -30.72 9.66
CA LEU A 642 21.08 -29.65 10.19
C LEU A 642 20.05 -29.24 9.16
N ILE A 643 18.86 -28.87 9.63
CA ILE A 643 17.72 -28.48 8.79
C ILE A 643 17.13 -27.21 9.36
N LEU A 644 17.08 -26.15 8.55
CA LEU A 644 16.53 -24.85 8.91
C LEU A 644 15.43 -24.47 7.92
N ARG A 645 14.22 -24.20 8.42
CA ARG A 645 13.17 -23.52 7.64
C ARG A 645 13.35 -22.02 7.81
N THR A 646 13.39 -21.29 6.70
CA THR A 646 13.77 -19.87 6.68
C THR A 646 13.29 -19.19 5.39
N PHE A 647 13.61 -17.91 5.23
CA PHE A 647 13.52 -17.18 3.97
C PHE A 647 14.94 -17.06 3.41
N MET A 648 15.16 -17.39 2.14
CA MET A 648 16.52 -17.40 1.55
C MET A 648 16.52 -16.75 0.16
N ASN A 649 17.53 -15.92 -0.12
CA ASN A 649 17.67 -15.25 -1.43
C ASN A 649 17.85 -16.30 -2.54
N GLY A 650 17.29 -16.02 -3.73
CA GLY A 650 17.26 -16.98 -4.84
C GLY A 650 16.36 -18.21 -4.65
N VAL A 651 15.92 -18.52 -3.42
CA VAL A 651 15.06 -19.67 -3.11
C VAL A 651 13.61 -19.27 -2.93
N GLY A 652 13.33 -18.38 -1.96
CA GLY A 652 11.98 -17.89 -1.64
C GLY A 652 11.66 -17.86 -0.14
N THR A 653 10.39 -17.56 0.18
CA THR A 653 9.86 -17.46 1.57
C THR A 653 9.49 -18.81 2.20
N HIS A 654 9.65 -19.91 1.46
CA HIS A 654 9.34 -21.27 1.91
C HIS A 654 10.60 -22.15 1.83
N ALA A 655 11.77 -21.54 2.06
CA ALA A 655 13.06 -22.21 1.92
C ALA A 655 13.28 -23.22 3.05
N ILE A 656 13.79 -24.39 2.69
CA ILE A 656 14.26 -25.40 3.65
C ILE A 656 15.72 -25.69 3.32
N ALA A 657 16.62 -25.09 4.10
CA ALA A 657 18.05 -25.28 4.00
C ALA A 657 18.47 -26.55 4.76
N VAL A 658 19.37 -27.33 4.17
CA VAL A 658 19.90 -28.57 4.72
C VAL A 658 21.43 -28.56 4.60
N GLY A 659 22.11 -28.72 5.73
CA GLY A 659 23.56 -28.67 5.80
C GLY A 659 24.15 -29.98 6.33
N PHE A 660 25.11 -30.56 5.60
CA PHE A 660 25.79 -31.81 5.96
C PHE A 660 27.21 -31.59 6.54
N PRO A 661 27.70 -32.49 7.40
CA PRO A 661 29.09 -32.50 7.89
C PRO A 661 30.18 -32.57 6.82
N GLU A 662 29.87 -33.09 5.63
CA GLU A 662 30.75 -33.13 4.46
C GLU A 662 31.02 -31.72 3.86
N GLY A 663 30.48 -30.65 4.44
CA GLY A 663 30.69 -29.27 4.00
C GLY A 663 30.05 -28.99 2.64
N VAL A 664 28.92 -29.63 2.36
CA VAL A 664 28.07 -29.41 1.17
C VAL A 664 26.63 -29.27 1.61
N HIS A 665 25.94 -28.31 1.02
CA HIS A 665 24.67 -27.80 1.53
C HIS A 665 23.71 -27.53 0.37
N PHE A 666 22.41 -27.58 0.65
CA PHE A 666 21.38 -27.26 -0.35
C PHE A 666 20.16 -26.59 0.28
N ALA A 667 19.34 -25.95 -0.54
CA ALA A 667 18.05 -25.44 -0.16
C ALA A 667 16.97 -25.79 -1.19
N ILE A 668 15.82 -26.24 -0.72
CA ILE A 668 14.61 -26.40 -1.54
C ILE A 668 13.65 -25.23 -1.34
N ASP A 669 12.91 -24.85 -2.38
CA ASP A 669 11.71 -24.03 -2.22
C ASP A 669 10.51 -24.98 -2.05
N ALA A 670 9.79 -24.87 -0.93
CA ALA A 670 8.58 -25.66 -0.69
C ALA A 670 7.30 -25.03 -1.28
N LYS A 671 7.32 -23.76 -1.70
CA LYS A 671 6.20 -23.12 -2.42
C LYS A 671 6.18 -23.57 -3.88
N THR A 672 7.34 -23.60 -4.53
CA THR A 672 7.54 -24.12 -5.89
C THR A 672 8.51 -25.32 -5.82
N PRO A 673 8.04 -26.56 -5.57
CA PRO A 673 8.92 -27.69 -5.23
C PRO A 673 10.07 -27.92 -6.21
N ARG A 674 11.27 -27.53 -5.78
CA ARG A 674 12.53 -27.60 -6.52
C ARG A 674 13.74 -27.60 -5.58
N LEU A 675 14.84 -28.22 -5.98
CA LEU A 675 16.17 -27.94 -5.45
C LEU A 675 16.66 -26.63 -6.07
N ALA A 676 16.59 -25.54 -5.31
CA ALA A 676 16.82 -24.20 -5.85
C ALA A 676 18.32 -23.84 -5.87
N LEU A 677 19.02 -24.10 -4.76
CA LEU A 677 20.38 -23.63 -4.51
C LEU A 677 21.22 -24.72 -3.85
N ALA A 678 22.51 -24.79 -4.19
CA ALA A 678 23.50 -25.63 -3.52
C ALA A 678 24.82 -24.86 -3.32
N TRP A 679 25.56 -25.14 -2.23
CA TRP A 679 26.82 -24.44 -1.90
C TRP A 679 27.74 -25.30 -1.02
N LYS A 680 28.96 -24.80 -0.76
CA LYS A 680 30.04 -25.51 -0.07
C LYS A 680 30.64 -24.67 1.07
N GLU A 681 31.38 -25.33 1.96
CA GLU A 681 32.02 -24.76 3.16
C GLU A 681 31.05 -24.48 4.31
N ASP A 682 30.77 -23.21 4.62
CA ASP A 682 29.95 -22.83 5.77
C ASP A 682 28.44 -22.87 5.43
N PHE A 683 27.62 -23.31 6.39
CA PHE A 683 26.19 -23.56 6.15
C PHE A 683 25.38 -22.26 6.11
N VAL A 684 24.85 -21.81 7.25
CA VAL A 684 24.05 -20.58 7.36
C VAL A 684 24.21 -19.94 8.74
N ASP A 685 24.04 -18.62 8.82
CA ASP A 685 23.82 -17.93 10.10
C ASP A 685 22.31 -17.92 10.41
N ALA A 686 21.91 -18.51 11.54
CA ALA A 686 20.52 -18.55 11.97
C ALA A 686 20.06 -17.30 12.75
N ARG A 687 20.93 -16.31 12.98
CA ARG A 687 20.60 -15.03 13.61
C ARG A 687 19.34 -14.39 13.04
N SER A 688 19.29 -14.30 11.72
CA SER A 688 18.20 -13.78 10.88
C SER A 688 16.93 -14.64 10.87
N THR A 689 16.96 -15.83 11.48
CA THR A 689 15.80 -16.73 11.59
C THR A 689 15.34 -16.88 13.05
N TRP A 690 16.27 -16.81 14.01
CA TRP A 690 16.03 -17.07 15.44
C TRP A 690 15.97 -15.80 16.29
N PHE A 691 16.66 -14.73 15.89
CA PHE A 691 16.84 -13.51 16.69
C PHE A 691 16.28 -12.26 15.99
N GLU A 692 16.37 -12.15 14.67
CA GLU A 692 15.80 -11.03 13.91
C GLU A 692 14.74 -11.52 12.91
N ARG A 693 13.44 -11.47 13.25
CA ARG A 693 12.36 -11.83 12.28
C ARG A 693 12.18 -10.84 11.11
N PHE A 694 13.14 -9.93 10.93
CA PHE A 694 13.06 -8.78 10.01
C PHE A 694 14.36 -8.57 9.20
N THR A 695 15.34 -9.48 9.29
CA THR A 695 16.50 -9.45 8.38
C THR A 695 16.02 -9.75 6.94
N PRO A 696 16.68 -9.24 5.88
CA PRO A 696 16.50 -9.78 4.53
C PRO A 696 16.62 -11.32 4.50
N PRO A 697 16.06 -11.98 3.46
CA PRO A 697 16.22 -13.42 3.30
C PRO A 697 17.70 -13.80 3.37
N ILE A 698 17.99 -14.91 4.02
CA ILE A 698 19.36 -15.29 4.36
C ILE A 698 20.12 -15.65 3.08
N ASP A 699 21.42 -15.39 3.09
CA ASP A 699 22.36 -15.90 2.09
C ASP A 699 23.11 -17.12 2.67
N PRO A 700 23.59 -18.05 1.82
CA PRO A 700 24.56 -19.05 2.25
C PRO A 700 25.82 -18.36 2.79
N LEU A 701 26.41 -18.88 3.88
CA LEU A 701 27.70 -18.37 4.39
C LEU A 701 28.88 -18.83 3.54
N GLY A 702 28.78 -20.05 3.03
CA GLY A 702 29.84 -20.73 2.30
C GLY A 702 30.05 -20.23 0.87
N MET A 703 31.11 -20.76 0.26
CA MET A 703 31.56 -20.39 -1.09
C MET A 703 30.89 -21.25 -2.17
N ASP A 704 31.13 -20.87 -3.43
CA ASP A 704 30.73 -21.62 -4.62
C ASP A 704 29.23 -21.95 -4.65
N ALA A 705 28.37 -20.96 -4.39
CA ALA A 705 26.93 -21.13 -4.48
C ALA A 705 26.48 -21.22 -5.95
N VAL A 706 25.73 -22.28 -6.28
CA VAL A 706 25.18 -22.55 -7.62
C VAL A 706 23.66 -22.67 -7.58
N VAL A 707 22.99 -22.04 -8.54
CA VAL A 707 21.55 -22.23 -8.77
C VAL A 707 21.38 -23.58 -9.46
N VAL A 708 20.68 -24.52 -8.83
CA VAL A 708 20.48 -25.86 -9.40
C VAL A 708 19.24 -25.91 -10.29
N SER A 709 18.18 -25.17 -9.95
CA SER A 709 16.98 -25.10 -10.77
C SER A 709 16.24 -23.76 -10.65
N PRO A 710 16.14 -22.95 -11.72
CA PRO A 710 15.50 -21.63 -11.69
C PRO A 710 13.97 -21.68 -11.68
N GLY A 711 13.34 -22.86 -11.68
CA GLY A 711 11.89 -23.04 -11.77
C GLY A 711 11.44 -24.41 -11.26
N ALA A 712 10.19 -24.81 -11.52
CA ALA A 712 9.68 -26.12 -11.11
C ALA A 712 10.44 -27.27 -11.81
N GLU A 713 10.84 -28.29 -11.03
CA GLU A 713 11.59 -29.44 -11.55
C GLU A 713 10.72 -30.61 -11.97
N PHE A 714 9.47 -30.66 -11.52
CA PHE A 714 8.53 -31.73 -11.85
C PHE A 714 7.31 -31.14 -12.54
N ARG A 715 6.81 -31.83 -13.57
CA ARG A 715 5.51 -31.56 -14.19
C ARG A 715 4.82 -32.88 -14.52
N PHE A 716 3.50 -32.91 -14.42
CA PHE A 716 2.69 -34.00 -14.93
C PHE A 716 1.93 -33.51 -16.16
N GLN A 717 2.19 -34.16 -17.30
CA GLN A 717 1.66 -33.87 -18.61
C GLN A 717 0.49 -34.83 -18.92
N PRO A 718 -0.77 -34.36 -18.97
CA PRO A 718 -1.91 -35.22 -19.33
C PRO A 718 -1.79 -35.77 -20.75
N SER A 719 -2.31 -36.99 -20.99
CA SER A 719 -2.41 -37.58 -22.34
C SER A 719 -3.39 -36.82 -23.24
N ASP A 720 -4.35 -36.11 -22.63
CA ASP A 720 -5.22 -35.14 -23.30
C ASP A 720 -4.52 -33.77 -23.35
N HIS A 721 -3.91 -33.45 -24.49
CA HIS A 721 -3.20 -32.18 -24.73
C HIS A 721 -4.08 -30.92 -24.64
N SER A 722 -5.41 -31.03 -24.49
CA SER A 722 -6.27 -29.88 -24.19
C SER A 722 -6.20 -29.44 -22.71
N GLN A 723 -5.67 -30.30 -21.84
CA GLN A 723 -5.49 -30.03 -20.41
C GLN A 723 -4.09 -29.45 -20.14
N LYS A 724 -4.03 -28.43 -19.28
CA LYS A 724 -2.75 -27.81 -18.89
C LYS A 724 -1.90 -28.78 -18.03
N PRO A 725 -0.56 -28.69 -18.09
CA PRO A 725 0.32 -29.43 -17.19
C PRO A 725 0.04 -29.08 -15.73
N SER A 726 0.21 -30.05 -14.83
CA SER A 726 0.10 -29.83 -13.37
C SER A 726 1.48 -29.89 -12.69
N TYR A 727 1.63 -29.10 -11.63
CA TYR A 727 2.89 -28.90 -10.91
C TYR A 727 2.83 -29.51 -9.49
N PRO A 728 3.98 -29.85 -8.89
CA PRO A 728 4.03 -30.49 -7.58
C PRO A 728 3.53 -29.58 -6.46
N THR A 729 2.80 -30.15 -5.51
CA THR A 729 2.51 -29.53 -4.21
C THR A 729 3.36 -30.18 -3.14
N PHE A 730 4.04 -29.39 -2.30
CA PHE A 730 4.81 -29.92 -1.16
C PHE A 730 3.88 -30.46 -0.07
N ILE A 731 4.13 -31.70 0.39
CA ILE A 731 3.33 -32.36 1.43
C ILE A 731 4.13 -32.74 2.69
N GLY A 732 5.41 -32.37 2.75
CA GLY A 732 6.28 -32.55 3.93
C GLY A 732 7.59 -33.30 3.63
N TYR A 733 8.33 -33.62 4.68
CA TYR A 733 9.51 -34.48 4.62
C TYR A 733 9.56 -35.46 5.80
N GLN A 734 10.29 -36.54 5.65
CA GLN A 734 10.58 -37.50 6.70
C GLN A 734 12.11 -37.58 6.92
N LEU A 735 12.53 -37.71 8.17
CA LEU A 735 13.94 -37.87 8.53
C LEU A 735 14.23 -39.33 8.86
N ASP A 736 15.39 -39.84 8.42
CA ASP A 736 15.87 -41.15 8.85
C ASP A 736 16.63 -41.08 10.20
N SER A 737 17.22 -42.21 10.62
CA SER A 737 18.02 -42.30 11.86
C SER A 737 19.26 -41.40 11.87
N ASN A 738 19.74 -40.99 10.69
CA ASN A 738 20.89 -40.14 10.49
C ASN A 738 20.47 -38.69 10.17
N ARG A 739 19.18 -38.36 10.37
CA ARG A 739 18.54 -37.06 10.08
C ARG A 739 18.55 -36.61 8.62
N VAL A 740 18.88 -37.48 7.66
CA VAL A 740 18.82 -37.12 6.23
C VAL A 740 17.35 -36.95 5.82
N PRO A 741 16.97 -35.82 5.19
CA PRO A 741 15.60 -35.59 4.77
C PRO A 741 15.25 -36.29 3.45
N THR A 742 14.10 -36.94 3.45
CA THR A 742 13.38 -37.37 2.24
C THR A 742 12.13 -36.51 2.10
N PHE A 743 12.14 -35.59 1.13
CA PHE A 743 11.02 -34.72 0.80
C PHE A 743 9.94 -35.47 0.03
N ARG A 744 8.71 -34.95 0.12
CA ARG A 744 7.52 -35.55 -0.47
C ARG A 744 6.70 -34.50 -1.19
N TYR A 745 6.36 -34.79 -2.44
CA TYR A 745 5.55 -33.94 -3.31
C TYR A 745 4.35 -34.73 -3.84
N ARG A 746 3.19 -34.08 -4.00
CA ARG A 746 2.02 -34.65 -4.68
C ARG A 746 1.86 -34.02 -6.06
N ILE A 747 1.70 -34.85 -7.09
CA ILE A 747 1.57 -34.41 -8.49
C ILE A 747 0.83 -35.48 -9.31
N GLY A 748 -0.08 -35.11 -10.22
CA GLY A 748 -0.77 -36.07 -11.09
C GLY A 748 -1.53 -37.23 -10.40
N GLY A 749 -1.90 -37.06 -9.12
CA GLY A 749 -2.49 -38.13 -8.29
C GLY A 749 -1.47 -39.03 -7.56
N THR A 750 -0.17 -38.94 -7.88
CA THR A 750 0.89 -39.76 -7.27
C THR A 750 1.74 -38.95 -6.26
N ILE A 751 2.59 -39.65 -5.50
CA ILE A 751 3.58 -39.06 -4.60
C ILE A 751 4.99 -39.28 -5.16
N VAL A 752 5.76 -38.20 -5.29
CA VAL A 752 7.20 -38.27 -5.53
C VAL A 752 7.92 -38.13 -4.20
N THR A 753 8.84 -39.06 -3.92
CA THR A 753 9.81 -38.97 -2.83
C THR A 753 11.17 -38.57 -3.39
N ASP A 754 11.81 -37.59 -2.74
CA ASP A 754 13.04 -36.95 -3.20
C ASP A 754 14.02 -36.85 -2.01
N ARG A 755 15.11 -37.61 -2.07
CA ARG A 755 16.12 -37.68 -1.01
C ARG A 755 17.43 -37.13 -1.53
N VAL A 756 18.03 -36.19 -0.81
CA VAL A 756 19.32 -35.58 -1.17
C VAL A 756 20.33 -35.90 -0.09
N GLU A 757 21.53 -36.31 -0.47
CA GLU A 757 22.66 -36.70 0.39
C GLU A 757 23.95 -36.05 -0.10
N ALA A 758 24.78 -35.54 0.81
CA ALA A 758 26.14 -35.17 0.48
C ALA A 758 27.01 -36.42 0.27
N THR A 759 27.98 -36.32 -0.64
CA THR A 759 28.96 -37.37 -0.89
C THR A 759 30.35 -36.96 -0.39
N HIS A 760 31.23 -37.95 -0.18
CA HIS A 760 32.59 -37.72 0.36
C HIS A 760 33.49 -36.89 -0.57
N ASP A 761 33.21 -36.90 -1.87
CA ASP A 761 33.83 -36.07 -2.92
C ASP A 761 33.17 -34.68 -3.07
N ARG A 762 32.32 -34.30 -2.10
CA ARG A 762 31.65 -33.01 -2.00
C ARG A 762 30.74 -32.68 -3.20
N ALA A 763 29.98 -33.68 -3.63
CA ALA A 763 28.84 -33.55 -4.54
C ALA A 763 27.51 -33.79 -3.80
N LEU A 764 26.38 -33.52 -4.46
CA LEU A 764 25.05 -33.87 -3.96
C LEU A 764 24.49 -35.04 -4.78
N ARG A 765 24.24 -36.18 -4.11
CA ARG A 765 23.48 -37.30 -4.68
C ARG A 765 22.01 -37.15 -4.33
N ARG A 766 21.17 -37.04 -5.34
CA ARG A 766 19.72 -36.95 -5.27
C ARG A 766 19.09 -38.23 -5.79
N THR A 767 18.17 -38.79 -5.02
CA THR A 767 17.48 -40.06 -5.28
C THR A 767 15.99 -39.79 -5.37
N ILE A 768 15.46 -39.84 -6.59
CA ILE A 768 14.06 -39.55 -6.91
C ILE A 768 13.32 -40.87 -7.17
N ARG A 769 12.15 -41.02 -6.56
CA ARG A 769 11.32 -42.22 -6.68
C ARG A 769 9.83 -41.88 -6.63
N ILE A 770 9.03 -42.57 -7.44
CA ILE A 770 7.57 -42.53 -7.36
C ILE A 770 7.11 -43.53 -6.28
N ALA A 771 6.29 -43.06 -5.34
CA ALA A 771 5.63 -43.87 -4.33
C ALA A 771 4.15 -44.09 -4.73
N LYS A 772 3.70 -45.34 -4.67
CA LYS A 772 2.33 -45.72 -5.04
C LYS A 772 1.37 -45.41 -3.89
N ASP A 773 0.37 -44.56 -4.14
CA ASP A 773 -0.70 -44.20 -3.20
C ASP A 773 -2.09 -44.33 -3.88
N ASP A 774 -2.28 -43.78 -5.08
CA ASP A 774 -3.50 -43.89 -5.91
C ASP A 774 -3.19 -44.24 -7.39
N GLU A 775 -4.19 -44.59 -8.20
CA GLU A 775 -4.03 -44.73 -9.67
C GLU A 775 -3.83 -43.34 -10.31
N PRO A 776 -2.76 -43.13 -11.10
CA PRO A 776 -2.53 -41.85 -11.76
C PRO A 776 -3.59 -41.57 -12.84
N ILE A 777 -3.86 -40.29 -13.06
CA ILE A 777 -4.63 -39.82 -14.22
C ILE A 777 -3.84 -40.19 -15.50
N ASP A 778 -4.52 -40.36 -16.63
CA ASP A 778 -3.87 -40.69 -17.92
C ASP A 778 -2.90 -39.57 -18.35
N GLY A 779 -1.58 -39.87 -18.34
CA GLY A 779 -0.51 -38.92 -18.64
C GLY A 779 0.90 -39.39 -18.25
N ARG A 780 1.87 -38.48 -18.36
CA ARG A 780 3.31 -38.70 -18.22
C ARG A 780 3.86 -37.79 -17.11
N LEU A 781 4.52 -38.37 -16.09
CA LEU A 781 5.27 -37.61 -15.09
C LEU A 781 6.69 -37.32 -15.61
N GLU A 782 7.14 -36.08 -15.50
CA GLU A 782 8.42 -35.61 -16.03
C GLU A 782 9.23 -34.83 -15.00
N PHE A 783 10.55 -34.95 -15.12
CA PHE A 783 11.56 -34.26 -14.34
C PHE A 783 12.48 -33.48 -15.28
N ARG A 784 12.84 -32.24 -14.90
CA ARG A 784 13.75 -31.39 -15.65
C ARG A 784 15.20 -31.64 -15.20
N LEU A 785 16.05 -32.09 -16.12
CA LEU A 785 17.48 -32.32 -15.86
C LEU A 785 18.30 -31.03 -15.87
N THR A 786 17.97 -30.09 -16.74
CA THR A 786 18.59 -28.75 -16.83
C THR A 786 17.57 -27.73 -17.32
N GLY A 787 17.71 -26.49 -16.85
CA GLY A 787 17.02 -25.29 -17.36
C GLY A 787 17.96 -24.31 -18.05
N GLU A 788 19.19 -24.72 -18.36
CA GLU A 788 20.16 -24.00 -19.18
C GLU A 788 20.45 -24.75 -20.48
N SER A 789 20.70 -24.03 -21.57
CA SER A 789 21.16 -24.58 -22.84
C SER A 789 22.40 -25.46 -22.61
N PRO A 790 22.37 -26.77 -22.90
CA PRO A 790 23.51 -27.65 -22.67
C PRO A 790 24.65 -27.30 -23.63
N ASN A 791 25.85 -27.02 -23.10
CA ASN A 791 27.02 -26.72 -23.94
C ASN A 791 27.46 -27.93 -24.77
N GLU A 792 27.42 -29.13 -24.19
CA GLU A 792 27.58 -30.42 -24.86
C GLU A 792 26.95 -31.54 -24.01
N LEU A 793 26.47 -32.61 -24.66
CA LEU A 793 26.08 -33.87 -24.01
C LEU A 793 27.31 -34.80 -24.02
N GLU A 794 28.02 -34.88 -22.90
CA GLU A 794 29.21 -35.73 -22.78
C GLU A 794 28.82 -37.20 -22.52
N GLY A 795 28.75 -37.97 -23.60
CA GLY A 795 28.39 -39.40 -23.52
C GLY A 795 26.89 -39.60 -23.26
N ALA A 796 26.55 -40.72 -22.62
CA ALA A 796 25.16 -41.17 -22.52
C ALA A 796 24.37 -40.57 -21.34
N ASN A 797 25.00 -39.90 -20.38
CA ASN A 797 24.36 -39.61 -19.08
C ASN A 797 24.91 -38.42 -18.27
N ARG A 798 25.67 -37.51 -18.90
CA ARG A 798 26.22 -36.29 -18.26
C ARG A 798 25.87 -35.05 -19.07
N ILE A 799 25.45 -34.00 -18.36
CA ILE A 799 25.20 -32.66 -18.89
C ILE A 799 26.07 -31.67 -18.13
N THR A 800 26.68 -30.72 -18.84
CA THR A 800 27.43 -29.60 -18.26
C THR A 800 26.75 -28.29 -18.64
N GLY A 801 26.23 -27.58 -17.63
CA GLY A 801 25.58 -26.27 -17.80
C GLY A 801 26.56 -25.15 -18.16
N ALA A 802 26.02 -24.01 -18.59
CA ALA A 802 26.77 -22.78 -18.81
C ALA A 802 27.26 -22.15 -17.48
N SER A 803 26.57 -22.42 -16.37
CA SER A 803 27.01 -22.07 -15.01
C SER A 803 28.14 -22.94 -14.45
N GLY A 804 28.59 -23.98 -15.19
CA GLY A 804 29.61 -24.92 -14.72
C GLY A 804 29.08 -26.09 -13.88
N LEU A 805 27.77 -26.12 -13.61
CA LEU A 805 27.10 -27.23 -12.94
C LEU A 805 27.16 -28.50 -13.80
N ASN A 806 27.76 -29.56 -13.26
CA ASN A 806 27.75 -30.90 -13.86
C ASN A 806 26.61 -31.71 -13.26
N VAL A 807 25.72 -32.19 -14.13
CA VAL A 807 24.61 -33.08 -13.77
C VAL A 807 24.88 -34.43 -14.40
N THR A 808 25.23 -35.41 -13.58
CA THR A 808 25.35 -36.83 -14.00
C THR A 808 24.13 -37.57 -13.48
N PHE A 809 23.50 -38.42 -14.29
CA PHE A 809 22.33 -39.16 -13.85
C PHE A 809 22.38 -40.63 -14.27
N SER A 810 21.60 -41.48 -13.63
CA SER A 810 21.50 -42.90 -13.96
C SER A 810 20.14 -43.47 -13.61
N ASP A 811 19.44 -44.00 -14.62
CA ASP A 811 18.20 -44.76 -14.51
C ASP A 811 18.33 -46.19 -15.10
N GLY A 812 19.44 -46.49 -15.76
CA GLY A 812 19.76 -47.79 -16.38
C GLY A 812 19.48 -47.90 -17.89
N GLU A 813 19.03 -46.83 -18.55
CA GLU A 813 18.75 -46.81 -20.00
C GLU A 813 19.51 -45.67 -20.72
N ALA A 814 19.51 -45.70 -22.06
CA ALA A 814 20.15 -44.67 -22.87
C ALA A 814 19.22 -43.44 -23.01
N VAL A 815 19.77 -42.25 -22.80
CA VAL A 815 19.02 -41.00 -22.69
C VAL A 815 18.37 -40.56 -24.01
N GLU A 816 18.96 -40.95 -25.14
CA GLU A 816 18.53 -40.55 -26.49
C GLU A 816 17.07 -40.92 -26.81
N ASP A 817 16.52 -41.97 -26.19
CA ASP A 817 15.15 -42.46 -26.43
C ASP A 817 14.08 -41.80 -25.53
N ARG A 818 14.46 -40.94 -24.57
CA ARG A 818 13.54 -40.47 -23.50
C ARG A 818 13.42 -38.95 -23.34
N VAL A 819 14.33 -38.16 -23.92
CA VAL A 819 14.29 -36.69 -23.86
C VAL A 819 13.20 -36.14 -24.76
N ASP A 820 12.25 -35.41 -24.18
CA ASP A 820 11.37 -34.54 -24.95
C ASP A 820 12.07 -33.17 -25.10
N ARG A 821 12.44 -32.83 -26.34
CA ARG A 821 13.03 -31.52 -26.68
C ARG A 821 11.94 -30.65 -27.28
N ASP A 822 11.41 -29.72 -26.49
CA ASP A 822 10.60 -28.64 -27.05
C ASP A 822 11.49 -27.82 -28.00
N ALA A 823 11.07 -27.66 -29.24
CA ALA A 823 11.87 -27.04 -30.29
C ALA A 823 12.12 -25.53 -30.05
N ASN A 824 11.44 -24.92 -29.07
CA ASN A 824 11.54 -23.51 -28.72
C ASN A 824 12.04 -23.24 -27.28
N ALA A 825 12.47 -24.26 -26.52
CA ALA A 825 12.91 -24.07 -25.13
C ALA A 825 14.24 -24.81 -24.83
N ASP A 826 15.12 -24.16 -24.06
CA ASP A 826 16.42 -24.68 -23.62
C ASP A 826 16.35 -25.76 -22.52
N GLU A 827 15.19 -26.38 -22.32
CA GLU A 827 14.94 -27.31 -21.22
C GLU A 827 15.04 -28.78 -21.64
N VAL A 828 15.63 -29.61 -20.77
CA VAL A 828 15.71 -31.06 -20.98
C VAL A 828 14.80 -31.77 -19.99
N TRP A 829 13.66 -32.28 -20.47
CA TRP A 829 12.71 -33.07 -19.67
C TRP A 829 12.88 -34.57 -19.93
N VAL A 830 12.90 -35.36 -18.85
CA VAL A 830 12.90 -36.84 -18.89
C VAL A 830 11.77 -37.38 -18.04
N SER A 831 11.17 -38.48 -18.47
CA SER A 831 10.03 -39.03 -17.73
C SER A 831 10.43 -39.97 -16.61
N LEU A 832 9.60 -39.98 -15.57
CA LEU A 832 9.69 -40.89 -14.45
C LEU A 832 8.70 -42.04 -14.68
N SER A 833 9.17 -43.28 -14.53
CA SER A 833 8.35 -44.49 -14.66
C SER A 833 8.14 -45.17 -13.30
N GLU A 834 6.99 -45.79 -13.11
CA GLU A 834 6.66 -46.46 -11.85
C GLU A 834 7.68 -47.54 -11.48
N ASN A 835 7.96 -47.67 -10.19
CA ASN A 835 8.93 -48.60 -9.59
C ASN A 835 10.40 -48.41 -10.00
N ARG A 836 10.75 -47.38 -10.79
CA ARG A 836 12.15 -46.99 -10.99
C ARG A 836 12.60 -45.94 -9.98
N THR A 837 13.89 -45.99 -9.65
CA THR A 837 14.60 -44.97 -8.88
C THR A 837 15.54 -44.28 -9.86
N MET A 838 15.53 -42.96 -9.89
CA MET A 838 16.47 -42.15 -10.65
C MET A 838 17.48 -41.54 -9.69
N GLU A 839 18.76 -41.81 -9.91
CA GLU A 839 19.84 -41.11 -9.21
C GLU A 839 20.36 -39.97 -10.09
N VAL A 840 20.55 -38.80 -9.48
CA VAL A 840 21.13 -37.59 -10.08
C VAL A 840 22.24 -37.11 -9.14
N VAL A 841 23.41 -36.82 -9.69
CA VAL A 841 24.59 -36.33 -8.97
C VAL A 841 24.94 -34.95 -9.51
N TYR A 842 24.91 -33.96 -8.63
CA TYR A 842 25.26 -32.57 -8.92
C TYR A 842 26.66 -32.28 -8.40
N GLN A 843 27.56 -31.83 -9.29
CA GLN A 843 28.93 -31.49 -8.97
C GLN A 843 29.31 -30.17 -9.66
N TRP A 844 29.84 -29.22 -8.88
CA TRP A 844 30.26 -27.89 -9.32
C TRP A 844 31.56 -27.52 -8.59
#